data_AF-A0A5J4Y246-F1
#
_entry.id   AF-A0A5J4Y246-F1
#
_cell.length_a   1.000
_cell.length_b   1.000
_cell.length_c   1.000
_cell.angle_alpha   90.00
_cell.angle_beta   90.00
_cell.angle_gamma   90.00
#
_symmetry.space_group_name_H-M   'P 1'
#
loop_
_entity.id
_entity.type
_entity.pdbx_description
1 polymer ?
#
loop_
_entity_poly.entity_id
_entity_poly.type
_entity_poly.pdbx_seq_one_letter_code
_entity_poly.pdbx_strand_id
1 'polypeptide(L)'
;MGLMQLLAAGEVTPGITAAEYSQRRATLASLMPANSFAVIPGAGAQYMVGLIPHPFRQDADFRYLTGVLQKNLIAVFESSCRGGNFTLFVPDEDLRREAWEAAPISCNAAIELFGADNAHPMSQFGVRMQHMVATASSVLLDADRNKGQIPRETPALRKAMDLGQTRPLETLMHRMRWEKSDAEVDLMRASASATAAAMKECIQLSRPGVQEAQLAAVFEYRCKMAGAQRNSFPSVVAGGTDACVIHYLRNDKALLDGQLLLMDAGCERHGYASDVTRCWPVSGRFSSEQAAVYQVVQDVHRQCVNYCRPGHTLRELHNLSIQLLSEGLADLGVCGSMSPSVIARDAYSRFYPHSVGHYLGGDVHDTASIGHDKPFQPGVVLAVEPALYIPNDPEKYRALAGIGIRLEDDVLVTDQGPVILSKDLPLEMSKIEDLAAAIALPLGAGIGMSVGMQKQVKGWYKHLKKPSWQPPNWLFGPVWTALYAMMGVASWLVWQNGGGAVPLSLYAVQLALNLAWTPLFFKEHQLTYALADITVLLGVLTATVVEFNKVSPQAAYLLLPYLGWSTFAAVLTLDIWKRNPKVHHASDLPSYKGRLMVQGPYGSLSGTSAIDEVLLLLLTCTVSIQYIQERRMPKAWQRAADKLKDQLGSVNGDEASTTS
;
A
#
# COMPACT_ATOMS: atom_id res chain seq x y z
N MET A 1 11.10 8.97 26.49
CA MET A 1 11.81 9.94 25.61
C MET A 1 11.89 9.53 24.12
N GLY A 2 11.35 8.39 23.67
CA GLY A 2 11.39 8.01 22.24
C GLY A 2 10.43 8.78 21.31
N LEU A 3 9.33 9.34 21.83
CA LEU A 3 8.36 10.10 21.02
C LEU A 3 8.92 11.44 20.50
N MET A 4 9.88 12.07 21.19
CA MET A 4 10.38 13.41 20.82
C MET A 4 11.11 13.46 19.47
N GLN A 5 11.47 12.31 18.87
CA GLN A 5 12.14 12.29 17.56
C GLN A 5 11.16 12.38 16.36
N LEU A 6 9.86 12.18 16.60
CA LEU A 6 8.83 12.20 15.55
C LEU A 6 7.89 13.41 15.65
N LEU A 7 7.99 14.19 16.74
CA LEU A 7 7.12 15.33 16.98
C LEU A 7 7.73 16.59 16.37
N ALA A 8 6.93 17.32 15.59
CA ALA A 8 7.26 18.69 15.24
C ALA A 8 7.15 19.59 16.48
N ALA A 9 7.74 20.79 16.40
CA ALA A 9 7.66 21.76 17.50
C ALA A 9 6.20 22.11 17.81
N GLY A 10 5.80 21.94 19.08
CA GLY A 10 4.43 22.21 19.54
C GLY A 10 3.46 21.04 19.40
N GLU A 11 3.88 19.90 18.84
CA GLU A 11 3.07 18.68 18.80
C GLU A 11 3.12 17.90 20.12
N VAL A 12 1.97 17.34 20.51
CA VAL A 12 1.86 16.37 21.62
C VAL A 12 1.84 14.95 21.09
N THR A 13 1.17 14.75 19.95
CA THR A 13 1.22 13.52 19.14
C THR A 13 1.49 13.91 17.69
N PRO A 14 2.10 13.07 16.86
CA PRO A 14 2.39 13.42 15.47
C PRO A 14 1.16 13.97 14.75
N GLY A 15 1.28 15.15 14.15
CA GLY A 15 0.21 15.87 13.45
C GLY A 15 -0.71 16.72 14.34
N ILE A 16 -0.82 16.46 15.65
CA ILE A 16 -1.76 17.18 16.54
C ILE A 16 -1.01 18.03 17.57
N THR A 17 -1.29 19.33 17.56
CA THR A 17 -0.63 20.33 18.41
C THR A 17 -1.18 20.37 19.83
N ALA A 18 -0.38 20.88 20.77
CA ALA A 18 -0.83 21.18 22.13
C ALA A 18 -2.01 22.17 22.15
N ALA A 19 -2.01 23.13 21.22
CA ALA A 19 -3.09 24.09 21.06
C ALA A 19 -4.41 23.42 20.66
N GLU A 20 -4.37 22.46 19.75
CA GLU A 20 -5.56 21.71 19.34
C GLU A 20 -6.11 20.84 20.48
N TYR A 21 -5.25 20.14 21.22
CA TYR A 21 -5.68 19.42 22.43
C TYR A 21 -6.31 20.36 23.46
N SER A 22 -5.73 21.54 23.68
CA SER A 22 -6.29 22.57 24.57
C SER A 22 -7.66 23.05 24.10
N GLN A 23 -7.83 23.29 22.79
CA GLN A 23 -9.10 23.67 22.20
C GLN A 23 -10.18 22.59 22.39
N ARG A 24 -9.84 21.31 22.18
CA ARG A 24 -10.77 20.19 22.41
C ARG A 24 -11.24 20.17 23.87
N ARG A 25 -10.33 20.33 24.83
CA ARG A 25 -10.67 20.40 26.27
C ARG A 25 -11.57 21.59 26.60
N ALA A 26 -11.26 22.77 26.07
CA ALA A 26 -12.09 23.97 26.25
C ALA A 26 -13.50 23.79 25.67
N THR A 27 -13.61 23.16 24.49
CA THR A 27 -14.90 22.81 23.89
C THR A 27 -15.69 21.85 24.78
N LEU A 28 -15.07 20.78 25.30
CA LEU A 28 -15.74 19.89 26.26
C LEU A 28 -16.23 20.66 27.49
N ALA A 29 -15.37 21.48 28.10
CA ALA A 29 -15.71 22.29 29.27
C ALA A 29 -16.92 23.22 29.03
N SER A 30 -17.06 23.74 27.81
CA SER A 30 -18.19 24.59 27.41
C SER A 30 -19.50 23.83 27.17
N LEU A 31 -19.41 22.56 26.76
CA LEU A 31 -20.57 21.69 26.51
C LEU A 31 -21.11 21.04 27.79
N MET A 32 -20.28 20.94 28.83
CA MET A 32 -20.67 20.37 30.11
C MET A 32 -21.62 21.30 30.89
N PRO A 33 -22.57 20.75 31.67
CA PRO A 33 -23.38 21.54 32.60
C PRO A 33 -22.53 22.40 33.54
N ALA A 34 -23.03 23.57 33.94
CA ALA A 34 -22.34 24.40 34.91
C ALA A 34 -22.13 23.65 36.25
N ASN A 35 -20.99 23.90 36.90
CA ASN A 35 -20.57 23.25 38.14
C ASN A 35 -20.59 21.70 38.05
N SER A 36 -20.10 21.15 36.94
CA SER A 36 -19.94 19.70 36.74
C SER A 36 -18.50 19.33 36.41
N PHE A 37 -18.20 18.04 36.41
CA PHE A 37 -16.93 17.52 35.90
C PHE A 37 -17.12 16.19 35.18
N ALA A 38 -16.25 15.92 34.21
CA ALA A 38 -16.15 14.64 33.50
C ALA A 38 -14.97 13.82 34.04
N VAL A 39 -15.18 12.52 34.18
CA VAL A 39 -14.14 11.53 34.52
C VAL A 39 -13.96 10.60 33.33
N ILE A 40 -12.75 10.56 32.76
CA ILE A 40 -12.41 9.74 31.60
C ILE A 40 -11.24 8.82 31.97
N PRO A 41 -11.50 7.54 32.25
CA PRO A 41 -10.44 6.56 32.45
C PRO A 41 -9.73 6.24 31.14
N GLY A 42 -8.40 6.22 31.15
CA GLY A 42 -7.61 5.66 30.08
C GLY A 42 -7.72 4.13 30.03
N ALA A 43 -7.32 3.55 28.91
CA ALA A 43 -7.28 2.10 28.71
C ALA A 43 -6.28 1.44 29.67
N GLY A 44 -6.66 0.26 30.17
CA GLY A 44 -5.77 -0.65 30.89
C GLY A 44 -5.00 -1.57 29.93
N ALA A 45 -4.04 -2.33 30.46
CA ALA A 45 -3.42 -3.41 29.70
C ALA A 45 -4.42 -4.56 29.49
N GLN A 46 -4.50 -5.04 28.26
CA GLN A 46 -5.19 -6.29 27.92
C GLN A 46 -4.14 -7.40 27.81
N TYR A 47 -4.47 -8.60 28.27
CA TYR A 47 -3.54 -9.73 28.33
C TYR A 47 -4.00 -10.85 27.41
N MET A 48 -3.10 -11.35 26.58
CA MET A 48 -3.34 -12.47 25.68
C MET A 48 -3.48 -13.78 26.46
N VAL A 49 -2.55 -14.03 27.39
CA VAL A 49 -2.59 -15.15 28.31
C VAL A 49 -1.71 -14.85 29.52
N GLY A 50 -2.21 -15.14 30.73
CA GLY A 50 -1.47 -14.89 31.97
C GLY A 50 -0.97 -13.44 32.07
N LEU A 51 0.35 -13.25 32.02
CA LEU A 51 1.02 -11.95 32.11
C LEU A 51 1.53 -11.41 30.76
N ILE A 52 1.23 -12.07 29.63
CA ILE A 52 1.66 -11.63 28.29
C ILE A 52 0.67 -10.57 27.77
N PRO A 53 1.07 -9.30 27.60
CA PRO A 53 0.15 -8.25 27.17
C PRO A 53 -0.07 -8.26 25.65
N HIS A 54 -1.27 -7.84 25.23
CA HIS A 54 -1.48 -7.35 23.87
C HIS A 54 -0.76 -6.01 23.66
N PRO A 55 -0.42 -5.63 22.42
CA PRO A 55 0.05 -4.28 22.11
C PRO A 55 -0.95 -3.23 22.60
N PHE A 56 -0.50 -2.31 23.45
CA PHE A 56 -1.37 -1.31 24.07
C PHE A 56 -2.02 -0.40 23.01
N ARG A 57 -3.32 -0.15 23.15
CA ARG A 57 -4.07 0.87 22.42
C ARG A 57 -4.79 1.72 23.46
N GLN A 58 -4.68 3.04 23.32
CA GLN A 58 -5.39 3.95 24.20
C GLN A 58 -6.89 3.97 23.87
N ASP A 59 -7.70 4.30 24.85
CA ASP A 59 -9.10 4.68 24.63
C ASP A 59 -9.19 5.92 23.73
N ALA A 60 -10.07 5.90 22.73
CA ALA A 60 -10.11 6.96 21.71
C ALA A 60 -10.59 8.30 22.27
N ASP A 61 -11.54 8.30 23.23
CA ASP A 61 -12.04 9.53 23.88
C ASP A 61 -10.96 10.14 24.79
N PHE A 62 -10.31 9.29 25.59
CA PHE A 62 -9.18 9.70 26.42
C PHE A 62 -8.04 10.27 25.58
N ARG A 63 -7.67 9.57 24.50
CA ARG A 63 -6.61 10.02 23.59
C ARG A 63 -6.98 11.36 22.95
N TYR A 64 -8.21 11.50 22.45
CA TYR A 64 -8.67 12.68 21.74
C TYR A 64 -8.50 13.98 22.56
N LEU A 65 -8.65 13.93 23.88
CA LEU A 65 -8.52 15.09 24.76
C LEU A 65 -7.13 15.30 25.36
N THR A 66 -6.32 14.24 25.47
CA THR A 66 -5.06 14.28 26.25
C THR A 66 -3.81 14.06 25.41
N GLY A 67 -3.88 13.29 24.32
CA GLY A 67 -2.72 12.82 23.58
C GLY A 67 -1.85 11.79 24.33
N VAL A 68 -2.22 11.38 25.55
CA VAL A 68 -1.41 10.49 26.38
C VAL A 68 -1.58 9.02 25.95
N LEU A 69 -0.46 8.36 25.66
CA LEU A 69 -0.43 6.97 25.13
C LEU A 69 0.05 5.93 26.16
N GLN A 70 -0.02 6.25 27.46
CA GLN A 70 0.28 5.29 28.52
C GLN A 70 -1.02 4.71 29.14
N LYS A 71 -0.94 3.52 29.71
CA LYS A 71 -2.04 2.82 30.40
C LYS A 71 -2.27 3.30 31.83
N ASN A 72 -3.44 3.00 32.38
CA ASN A 72 -3.81 3.17 33.79
C ASN A 72 -3.79 4.63 34.29
N LEU A 73 -4.31 5.55 33.47
CA LEU A 73 -4.49 6.96 33.84
C LEU A 73 -5.96 7.29 33.97
N ILE A 74 -6.26 8.40 34.67
CA ILE A 74 -7.60 8.98 34.67
C ILE A 74 -7.47 10.48 34.43
N ALA A 75 -8.21 10.98 33.45
CA ALA A 75 -8.32 12.40 33.17
C ALA A 75 -9.62 12.94 33.77
N VAL A 76 -9.54 14.10 34.40
CA VAL A 76 -10.70 14.80 34.96
C VAL A 76 -10.76 16.19 34.35
N PHE A 77 -11.93 16.55 33.83
CA PHE A 77 -12.19 17.86 33.22
C PHE A 77 -13.31 18.55 33.97
N GLU A 78 -13.07 19.74 34.51
CA GLU A 78 -14.09 20.53 35.19
C GLU A 78 -14.78 21.48 34.22
N SER A 79 -16.09 21.70 34.36
CA SER A 79 -16.82 22.73 33.63
C SER A 79 -16.34 24.11 34.09
N SER A 80 -16.07 25.05 33.17
CA SER A 80 -15.82 26.45 33.53
C SER A 80 -15.99 27.37 32.33
N CYS A 81 -16.49 28.58 32.58
CA CYS A 81 -16.58 29.67 31.60
C CYS A 81 -15.21 30.24 31.18
N ARG A 82 -14.10 29.79 31.80
CA ARG A 82 -12.72 30.17 31.47
C ARG A 82 -11.86 29.00 30.95
N GLY A 83 -12.47 27.94 30.43
CA GLY A 83 -11.75 26.85 29.74
C GLY A 83 -11.70 25.50 30.45
N GLY A 84 -12.21 25.41 31.68
CA GLY A 84 -12.21 24.17 32.47
C GLY A 84 -10.82 23.81 33.03
N ASN A 85 -10.77 23.14 34.17
CA ASN A 85 -9.52 22.64 34.74
C ASN A 85 -9.29 21.20 34.25
N PHE A 86 -8.13 20.90 33.67
CA PHE A 86 -7.71 19.57 33.26
C PHE A 86 -6.74 18.98 34.30
N THR A 87 -7.19 17.95 35.01
CA THR A 87 -6.35 17.20 35.96
C THR A 87 -6.05 15.82 35.42
N LEU A 88 -4.76 15.43 35.42
CA LEU A 88 -4.34 14.08 35.04
C LEU A 88 -3.85 13.27 36.26
N PHE A 89 -4.47 12.12 36.49
CA PHE A 89 -4.03 11.16 37.49
C PHE A 89 -3.11 10.13 36.85
N VAL A 90 -1.86 10.09 37.31
CA VAL A 90 -0.80 9.23 36.78
C VAL A 90 -0.53 8.06 37.74
N PRO A 91 -0.01 6.91 37.27
CA PRO A 91 0.38 5.82 38.17
C PRO A 91 1.36 6.29 39.25
N ASP A 92 1.22 5.75 40.46
CA ASP A 92 2.21 5.97 41.52
C ASP A 92 3.59 5.43 41.11
N GLU A 93 4.66 6.07 41.56
CA GLU A 93 6.04 5.62 41.31
C GLU A 93 6.28 4.26 41.98
N ASP A 94 6.74 3.28 41.20
CA ASP A 94 7.06 1.93 41.67
C ASP A 94 8.28 1.40 40.93
N LEU A 95 9.46 1.58 41.53
CA LEU A 95 10.76 1.18 40.98
C LEU A 95 10.81 -0.29 40.53
N ARG A 96 10.03 -1.19 41.16
CA ARG A 96 9.97 -2.58 40.72
C ARG A 96 9.25 -2.68 39.40
N ARG A 97 8.10 -2.02 39.25
CA ARG A 97 7.30 -2.00 38.01
C ARG A 97 8.02 -1.31 36.86
N GLU A 98 8.76 -0.24 37.14
CA GLU A 98 9.52 0.50 36.12
C GLU A 98 10.56 -0.38 35.43
N ALA A 99 11.18 -1.31 36.17
CA ALA A 99 12.12 -2.27 35.61
C ALA A 99 11.47 -3.21 34.56
N TRP A 100 10.15 -3.41 34.61
CA TRP A 100 9.41 -4.27 33.68
C TRP A 100 8.67 -3.49 32.58
N GLU A 101 8.10 -2.33 32.92
CA GLU A 101 7.14 -1.62 32.06
C GLU A 101 7.60 -0.23 31.61
N ALA A 102 8.84 0.16 31.96
CA ALA A 102 9.36 1.53 31.93
C ALA A 102 8.66 2.48 32.91
N ALA A 103 9.32 3.61 33.20
CA ALA A 103 8.82 4.61 34.14
C ALA A 103 7.49 5.23 33.66
N PRO A 104 6.51 5.40 34.55
CA PRO A 104 5.29 6.11 34.19
C PRO A 104 5.54 7.58 33.92
N ILE A 105 4.60 8.23 33.22
CA ILE A 105 4.64 9.68 33.09
C ILE A 105 4.59 10.30 34.48
N SER A 106 5.53 11.22 34.75
CA SER A 106 5.54 11.96 36.01
C SER A 106 4.44 13.03 36.02
N CYS A 107 4.10 13.52 37.21
CA CYS A 107 3.19 14.68 37.33
C CYS A 107 3.74 15.91 36.59
N ASN A 108 5.06 16.12 36.60
CA ASN A 108 5.70 17.21 35.85
C ASN A 108 5.53 17.02 34.33
N ALA A 109 5.74 15.80 33.82
CA ALA A 109 5.54 15.50 32.41
C ALA A 109 4.07 15.68 31.98
N ALA A 110 3.12 15.32 32.83
CA ALA A 110 1.69 15.57 32.60
C ALA A 110 1.39 17.06 32.39
N ILE A 111 2.01 17.94 33.19
CA ILE A 111 1.84 19.39 33.09
C ILE A 111 2.61 19.95 31.88
N GLU A 112 3.91 19.69 31.79
CA GLU A 112 4.80 20.31 30.81
C GLU A 112 4.59 19.82 29.38
N LEU A 113 4.26 18.53 29.18
CA LEU A 113 4.15 17.93 27.85
C LEU A 113 2.71 17.81 27.36
N PHE A 114 1.76 17.51 28.25
CA PHE A 114 0.36 17.26 27.88
C PHE A 114 -0.58 18.43 28.22
N GLY A 115 -0.04 19.47 28.88
CA GLY A 115 -0.78 20.68 29.21
C GLY A 115 -1.89 20.44 30.23
N ALA A 116 -1.66 19.55 31.21
CA ALA A 116 -2.51 19.43 32.38
C ALA A 116 -2.33 20.64 33.30
N ASP A 117 -3.42 21.18 33.82
CA ASP A 117 -3.39 22.25 34.83
C ASP A 117 -2.92 21.70 36.17
N ASN A 118 -3.28 20.46 36.47
CA ASN A 118 -2.88 19.74 37.67
C ASN A 118 -2.54 18.29 37.34
N ALA A 119 -1.62 17.71 38.09
CA ALA A 119 -1.33 16.28 38.00
C ALA A 119 -1.08 15.69 39.39
N HIS A 120 -1.61 14.49 39.62
CA HIS A 120 -1.51 13.82 40.91
C HIS A 120 -1.27 12.31 40.75
N PRO A 121 -0.61 11.67 41.73
CA PRO A 121 -0.54 10.20 41.77
C PRO A 121 -1.93 9.57 41.93
N MET A 122 -2.10 8.37 41.38
CA MET A 122 -3.38 7.63 41.38
C MET A 122 -3.88 7.35 42.81
N SER A 123 -2.98 7.16 43.78
CA SER A 123 -3.31 7.05 45.21
C SER A 123 -4.13 8.23 45.76
N GLN A 124 -4.05 9.42 45.16
CA GLN A 124 -4.83 10.60 45.59
C GLN A 124 -6.21 10.70 44.92
N PHE A 125 -6.51 9.86 43.93
CA PHE A 125 -7.75 9.95 43.15
C PHE A 125 -9.00 9.86 44.03
N GLY A 126 -9.06 8.86 44.91
CA GLY A 126 -10.21 8.63 45.81
C GLY A 126 -10.58 9.82 46.69
N VAL A 127 -9.58 10.39 47.38
CA VAL A 127 -9.76 11.54 48.28
C VAL A 127 -10.23 12.77 47.52
N ARG A 128 -9.69 13.02 46.32
CA ARG A 128 -10.10 14.16 45.49
C ARG A 128 -11.49 13.98 44.93
N MET A 129 -11.84 12.79 44.44
CA MET A 129 -13.20 12.48 43.98
C MET A 129 -14.24 12.67 45.09
N GLN A 130 -13.91 12.36 46.35
CA GLN A 130 -14.81 12.62 47.47
C GLN A 130 -15.20 14.09 47.60
N HIS A 131 -14.21 15.00 47.49
CA HIS A 131 -14.47 16.44 47.54
C HIS A 131 -15.24 16.95 46.30
N MET A 132 -14.84 16.50 45.10
CA MET A 132 -15.46 16.94 43.85
C MET A 132 -16.92 16.48 43.74
N VAL A 133 -17.21 15.21 44.06
CA VAL A 133 -18.60 14.69 44.06
C VAL A 133 -19.48 15.42 45.06
N ALA A 134 -18.94 15.84 46.21
CA ALA A 134 -19.71 16.55 47.23
C ALA A 134 -20.09 17.99 46.85
N THR A 135 -19.37 18.60 45.91
CA THR A 135 -19.51 20.02 45.55
C THR A 135 -20.08 20.24 44.15
N ALA A 136 -19.89 19.29 43.24
CA ALA A 136 -20.41 19.37 41.89
C ALA A 136 -21.92 19.12 41.83
N SER A 137 -22.57 19.84 40.91
CA SER A 137 -23.97 19.64 40.56
C SER A 137 -24.19 18.41 39.67
N SER A 138 -23.16 17.93 38.97
CA SER A 138 -23.24 16.71 38.15
C SER A 138 -21.87 16.09 37.90
N VAL A 139 -21.85 14.77 37.69
CA VAL A 139 -20.68 13.99 37.29
C VAL A 139 -20.97 13.34 35.94
N LEU A 140 -20.11 13.58 34.95
CA LEU A 140 -20.19 12.95 33.65
C LEU A 140 -19.21 11.77 33.59
N LEU A 141 -19.73 10.57 33.36
CA LEU A 141 -18.96 9.33 33.31
C LEU A 141 -19.78 8.26 32.59
N ASP A 142 -19.18 7.58 31.63
CA ASP A 142 -19.77 6.38 31.01
C ASP A 142 -19.60 5.18 31.96
N ALA A 143 -20.47 5.10 32.96
CA ALA A 143 -20.32 4.22 34.10
C ALA A 143 -20.30 2.73 33.73
N ASP A 144 -21.18 2.30 32.81
CA ASP A 144 -21.28 0.90 32.38
C ASP A 144 -20.03 0.44 31.61
N ARG A 145 -19.52 1.29 30.71
CA ARG A 145 -18.29 1.04 29.94
C ARG A 145 -17.06 0.97 30.85
N ASN A 146 -16.99 1.82 31.86
CA ASN A 146 -15.75 2.08 32.60
C ASN A 146 -15.71 1.52 34.02
N LYS A 147 -16.71 0.74 34.45
CA LYS A 147 -16.83 0.23 35.84
C LYS A 147 -15.58 -0.48 36.36
N GLY A 148 -14.89 -1.23 35.48
CA GLY A 148 -13.67 -1.96 35.80
C GLY A 148 -12.38 -1.11 35.87
N GLN A 149 -12.40 0.09 35.29
CA GLN A 149 -11.24 0.98 35.22
C GLN A 149 -11.19 2.00 36.36
N ILE A 150 -12.33 2.28 37.01
CA ILE A 150 -12.38 3.15 38.18
C ILE A 150 -11.74 2.41 39.38
N PRO A 151 -10.80 3.01 40.14
CA PRO A 151 -10.21 2.42 41.35
C PRO A 151 -11.25 2.02 42.40
N ARG A 152 -10.99 0.99 43.22
CA ARG A 152 -11.97 0.54 44.24
C ARG A 152 -12.14 1.55 45.36
N GLU A 153 -11.07 2.28 45.65
CA GLU A 153 -10.91 3.25 46.73
C GLU A 153 -11.56 4.61 46.39
N THR A 154 -12.70 4.62 45.69
CA THR A 154 -13.44 5.81 45.25
C THR A 154 -14.93 5.75 45.65
N PRO A 155 -15.25 5.64 46.94
CA PRO A 155 -16.61 5.33 47.40
C PRO A 155 -17.65 6.35 46.96
N ALA A 156 -17.31 7.64 46.89
CA ALA A 156 -18.23 8.69 46.46
C ALA A 156 -18.64 8.55 44.99
N LEU A 157 -17.67 8.33 44.10
CA LEU A 157 -17.92 8.16 42.66
C LEU A 157 -18.67 6.85 42.39
N ARG A 158 -18.28 5.75 43.05
CA ARG A 158 -18.97 4.47 42.93
C ARG A 158 -20.41 4.53 43.40
N LYS A 159 -20.66 5.20 44.54
CA LYS A 159 -22.02 5.45 45.01
C LYS A 159 -22.85 6.24 43.98
N ALA A 160 -22.27 7.27 43.37
CA ALA A 160 -22.95 8.03 42.31
C ALA A 160 -23.27 7.14 41.09
N MET A 161 -22.36 6.25 40.69
CA MET A 161 -22.60 5.27 39.62
C MET A 161 -23.71 4.28 39.98
N ASP A 162 -23.63 3.65 41.17
CA ASP A 162 -24.56 2.62 41.62
C ASP A 162 -25.99 3.17 41.83
N LEU A 163 -26.12 4.47 42.14
CA LEU A 163 -27.40 5.18 42.25
C LEU A 163 -27.90 5.75 40.91
N GLY A 164 -27.18 5.56 39.80
CA GLY A 164 -27.54 6.12 38.49
C GLY A 164 -27.50 7.66 38.44
N GLN A 165 -26.66 8.28 39.27
CA GLN A 165 -26.55 9.74 39.39
C GLN A 165 -25.48 10.34 38.47
N THR A 166 -24.76 9.51 37.71
CA THR A 166 -23.82 9.95 36.67
C THR A 166 -24.54 10.19 35.35
N ARG A 167 -24.06 11.14 34.56
CA ARG A 167 -24.54 11.41 33.20
C ARG A 167 -23.61 10.79 32.15
N PRO A 168 -24.13 10.22 31.05
CA PRO A 168 -23.30 9.74 29.96
C PRO A 168 -22.47 10.86 29.36
N LEU A 169 -21.19 10.58 29.10
CA LEU A 169 -20.24 11.47 28.46
C LEU A 169 -20.11 11.18 26.96
N GLU A 170 -20.35 9.93 26.57
CA GLU A 170 -20.25 9.40 25.20
C GLU A 170 -20.87 10.32 24.14
N THR A 171 -22.10 10.82 24.36
CA THR A 171 -22.79 11.69 23.39
C THR A 171 -22.04 13.01 23.14
N LEU A 172 -21.42 13.59 24.17
CA LEU A 172 -20.62 14.81 24.02
C LEU A 172 -19.31 14.50 23.28
N MET A 173 -18.64 13.41 23.64
CA MET A 173 -17.39 12.99 22.99
C MET A 173 -17.58 12.70 21.52
N HIS A 174 -18.60 11.91 21.19
CA HIS A 174 -18.92 11.56 19.82
C HIS A 174 -19.32 12.79 19.02
N ARG A 175 -20.04 13.76 19.61
CA ARG A 175 -20.34 15.03 18.92
C ARG A 175 -19.08 15.80 18.54
N MET A 176 -18.04 15.78 19.39
CA MET A 176 -16.79 16.47 19.12
C MET A 176 -15.91 15.73 18.10
N ARG A 177 -15.86 14.39 18.17
CA ARG A 177 -15.07 13.53 17.28
C ARG A 177 -15.68 13.33 15.89
N TRP A 178 -16.97 13.64 15.75
CA TRP A 178 -17.71 13.39 14.51
C TRP A 178 -17.20 14.25 13.34
N GLU A 179 -16.94 15.53 13.60
CA GLU A 179 -16.33 16.49 12.67
C GLU A 179 -14.81 16.52 12.90
N LYS A 180 -14.03 16.23 11.86
CA LYS A 180 -12.57 16.14 11.93
C LYS A 180 -11.94 17.49 11.68
N SER A 181 -10.93 17.84 12.47
CA SER A 181 -10.03 18.96 12.12
C SER A 181 -9.18 18.63 10.90
N ASP A 182 -8.57 19.66 10.28
CA ASP A 182 -7.64 19.46 9.15
C ASP A 182 -6.49 18.51 9.51
N ALA A 183 -5.98 18.59 10.74
CA ALA A 183 -4.90 17.75 11.22
C ALA A 183 -5.35 16.28 11.37
N GLU A 184 -6.60 16.05 11.81
CA GLU A 184 -7.19 14.71 11.85
C GLU A 184 -7.39 14.14 10.44
N VAL A 185 -7.89 14.96 9.52
CA VAL A 185 -8.06 14.59 8.10
C VAL A 185 -6.71 14.21 7.47
N ASP A 186 -5.63 14.94 7.76
CA ASP A 186 -4.29 14.63 7.25
C ASP A 186 -3.78 13.29 7.78
N LEU A 187 -4.03 12.97 9.05
CA LEU A 187 -3.70 11.67 9.63
C LEU A 187 -4.53 10.54 9.00
N MET A 188 -5.84 10.73 8.82
CA MET A 188 -6.70 9.77 8.13
C MET A 188 -6.26 9.54 6.68
N ARG A 189 -5.91 10.61 5.95
CA ARG A 189 -5.35 10.50 4.59
C ARG A 189 -4.07 9.69 4.57
N ALA A 190 -3.19 9.87 5.55
CA ALA A 190 -1.96 9.09 5.65
C ALA A 190 -2.24 7.61 5.95
N SER A 191 -3.23 7.29 6.81
CA SER A 191 -3.70 5.91 7.03
C SER A 191 -4.26 5.30 5.74
N ALA A 192 -5.10 6.03 5.01
CA ALA A 192 -5.71 5.57 3.77
C ALA A 192 -4.66 5.35 2.66
N SER A 193 -3.67 6.25 2.52
CA SER A 193 -2.56 6.08 1.57
C SER A 193 -1.68 4.87 1.89
N ALA A 194 -1.43 4.58 3.17
CA ALA A 194 -0.69 3.38 3.59
C ALA A 194 -1.46 2.11 3.25
N THR A 195 -2.76 2.06 3.54
CA THR A 195 -3.67 0.97 3.15
C THR A 195 -3.72 0.77 1.64
N ALA A 196 -3.87 1.85 0.87
CA ALA A 196 -3.88 1.81 -0.59
C ALA A 196 -2.57 1.25 -1.16
N ALA A 197 -1.42 1.64 -0.60
CA ALA A 197 -0.13 1.10 -1.02
C ALA A 197 0.00 -0.39 -0.71
N ALA A 198 -0.45 -0.82 0.47
CA ALA A 198 -0.43 -2.21 0.90
C ALA A 198 -1.34 -3.09 0.03
N MET A 199 -2.58 -2.68 -0.23
CA MET A 199 -3.50 -3.42 -1.10
C MET A 199 -3.02 -3.50 -2.55
N LYS A 200 -2.40 -2.42 -3.08
CA LYS A 200 -1.81 -2.45 -4.42
C LYS A 200 -0.79 -3.57 -4.55
N GLU A 201 0.03 -3.78 -3.53
CA GLU A 201 0.99 -4.89 -3.52
C GLU A 201 0.33 -6.27 -3.37
N CYS A 202 -0.73 -6.37 -2.55
CA CYS A 202 -1.51 -7.61 -2.46
C CYS A 202 -2.12 -7.99 -3.81
N ILE A 203 -2.66 -7.04 -4.58
CA ILE A 203 -3.16 -7.26 -5.94
C ILE A 203 -2.06 -7.81 -6.84
N GLN A 204 -0.85 -7.23 -6.78
CA GLN A 204 0.28 -7.65 -7.61
C GLN A 204 0.85 -9.02 -7.26
N LEU A 205 0.80 -9.40 -5.99
CA LEU A 205 1.27 -10.69 -5.52
C LEU A 205 0.24 -11.81 -5.69
N SER A 206 -1.03 -11.45 -5.92
CA SER A 206 -2.12 -12.40 -6.10
C SER A 206 -1.92 -13.26 -7.34
N ARG A 207 -1.99 -14.57 -7.13
CA ARG A 207 -1.97 -15.61 -8.18
C ARG A 207 -2.47 -16.92 -7.60
N PRO A 208 -2.93 -17.88 -8.42
CA PRO A 208 -3.31 -19.20 -7.94
C PRO A 208 -2.19 -19.86 -7.12
N GLY A 209 -2.56 -20.44 -5.98
CA GLY A 209 -1.64 -21.09 -5.03
C GLY A 209 -1.08 -20.18 -3.93
N VAL A 210 -1.25 -18.85 -4.02
CA VAL A 210 -0.97 -17.95 -2.89
C VAL A 210 -2.05 -18.14 -1.82
N GLN A 211 -1.69 -18.09 -0.54
CA GLN A 211 -2.62 -18.23 0.57
C GLN A 211 -3.17 -16.89 1.03
N GLU A 212 -4.41 -16.87 1.50
CA GLU A 212 -5.06 -15.69 2.09
C GLU A 212 -4.20 -15.09 3.21
N ALA A 213 -3.70 -15.91 4.14
CA ALA A 213 -2.80 -15.49 5.21
C ALA A 213 -1.51 -14.81 4.71
N GLN A 214 -1.00 -15.19 3.53
CA GLN A 214 0.21 -14.57 2.97
C GLN A 214 -0.09 -13.14 2.52
N LEU A 215 -1.25 -12.89 1.91
CA LEU A 215 -1.66 -11.55 1.52
C LEU A 215 -2.01 -10.68 2.73
N ALA A 216 -2.65 -11.27 3.76
CA ALA A 216 -2.86 -10.58 5.04
C ALA A 216 -1.54 -10.13 5.68
N ALA A 217 -0.52 -11.01 5.67
CA ALA A 217 0.81 -10.70 6.20
C ALA A 217 1.54 -9.61 5.39
N VAL A 218 1.43 -9.65 4.05
CA VAL A 218 1.97 -8.59 3.19
C VAL A 218 1.33 -7.25 3.51
N PHE A 219 0.00 -7.21 3.64
CA PHE A 219 -0.72 -6.00 3.94
C PHE A 219 -0.25 -5.39 5.26
N GLU A 220 -0.24 -6.18 6.34
CA GLU A 220 0.20 -5.73 7.66
C GLU A 220 1.67 -5.26 7.64
N TYR A 221 2.55 -6.01 6.97
CA TYR A 221 3.94 -5.63 6.79
C TYR A 221 4.07 -4.24 6.13
N ARG A 222 3.36 -4.00 5.03
CA ARG A 222 3.45 -2.74 4.30
C ARG A 222 2.87 -1.57 5.08
N CYS A 223 1.74 -1.75 5.76
CA CYS A 223 1.19 -0.74 6.66
C CYS A 223 2.17 -0.39 7.78
N LYS A 224 2.81 -1.38 8.42
CA LYS A 224 3.81 -1.15 9.47
C LYS A 224 5.07 -0.45 8.95
N MET A 225 5.54 -0.82 7.77
CA MET A 225 6.68 -0.14 7.13
C MET A 225 6.37 1.32 6.76
N ALA A 226 5.09 1.67 6.56
CA ALA A 226 4.61 3.04 6.38
C ALA A 226 4.38 3.81 7.70
N GLY A 227 4.70 3.20 8.84
CA GLY A 227 4.61 3.82 10.17
C GLY A 227 3.25 3.63 10.87
N ALA A 228 2.36 2.79 10.34
CA ALA A 228 1.16 2.39 11.07
C ALA A 228 1.54 1.54 12.29
N GLN A 229 0.87 1.76 13.42
CA GLN A 229 1.14 1.02 14.65
C GLN A 229 0.53 -0.39 14.59
N ARG A 230 -0.57 -0.56 13.86
CA ARG A 230 -1.39 -1.78 13.80
C ARG A 230 -2.36 -1.72 12.61
N ASN A 231 -3.01 -2.85 12.31
CA ASN A 231 -4.24 -2.83 11.53
C ASN A 231 -5.36 -2.19 12.36
N SER A 232 -6.25 -1.44 11.74
CA SER A 232 -7.39 -0.81 12.43
C SER A 232 -8.42 -1.87 12.88
N PHE A 233 -8.51 -2.99 12.17
CA PHE A 233 -9.29 -4.18 12.50
C PHE A 233 -8.63 -5.45 11.91
N PRO A 234 -9.04 -6.67 12.32
CA PRO A 234 -8.57 -7.90 11.70
C PRO A 234 -8.96 -7.96 10.22
N SER A 235 -7.98 -8.07 9.33
CA SER A 235 -8.21 -8.08 7.88
C SER A 235 -9.05 -9.28 7.45
N VAL A 236 -10.01 -9.06 6.57
CA VAL A 236 -10.72 -10.10 5.82
C VAL A 236 -9.99 -10.30 4.51
N VAL A 237 -9.56 -11.53 4.23
CA VAL A 237 -8.92 -11.91 2.97
C VAL A 237 -9.60 -13.18 2.48
N ALA A 238 -10.63 -13.02 1.65
CA ALA A 238 -11.60 -14.08 1.36
C ALA A 238 -11.63 -14.44 -0.13
N GLY A 239 -11.13 -15.62 -0.47
CA GLY A 239 -11.16 -16.16 -1.83
C GLY A 239 -12.47 -16.87 -2.19
N GLY A 240 -12.97 -16.66 -3.40
CA GLY A 240 -14.13 -17.36 -3.95
C GLY A 240 -15.39 -17.17 -3.09
N THR A 241 -16.06 -18.27 -2.72
CA THR A 241 -17.33 -18.23 -1.99
C THR A 241 -17.20 -17.71 -0.56
N ASP A 242 -15.98 -17.69 0.01
CA ASP A 242 -15.76 -17.12 1.34
C ASP A 242 -15.97 -15.59 1.36
N ALA A 243 -15.88 -14.92 0.20
CA ALA A 243 -16.21 -13.51 0.06
C ALA A 243 -17.69 -13.20 0.38
N CYS A 244 -18.57 -14.22 0.44
CA CYS A 244 -19.96 -14.07 0.89
C CYS A 244 -20.12 -14.10 2.42
N VAL A 245 -19.03 -14.27 3.17
CA VAL A 245 -19.01 -14.23 4.64
C VAL A 245 -18.42 -12.88 5.08
N ILE A 246 -19.28 -11.97 5.56
CA ILE A 246 -18.94 -10.55 5.82
C ILE A 246 -17.70 -10.41 6.71
N HIS A 247 -17.64 -11.13 7.83
CA HIS A 247 -16.52 -11.15 8.78
C HIS A 247 -15.71 -12.45 8.66
N TYR A 248 -15.26 -12.80 7.45
CA TYR A 248 -14.37 -13.94 7.26
C TYR A 248 -12.97 -13.64 7.81
N LEU A 249 -12.67 -14.16 9.01
CA LEU A 249 -11.40 -13.91 9.72
C LEU A 249 -10.43 -15.09 9.70
N ARG A 250 -10.78 -16.21 9.04
CA ARG A 250 -9.95 -17.42 9.04
C ARG A 250 -8.69 -17.23 8.21
N ASN A 251 -8.82 -16.64 7.02
CA ASN A 251 -7.73 -16.35 6.09
C ASN A 251 -6.77 -17.54 5.88
N ASP A 252 -7.31 -18.76 5.82
CA ASP A 252 -6.53 -20.00 5.93
C ASP A 252 -6.56 -20.87 4.66
N LYS A 253 -7.10 -20.35 3.55
CA LYS A 253 -7.20 -21.07 2.29
C LYS A 253 -6.18 -20.62 1.25
N ALA A 254 -5.86 -21.54 0.34
CA ALA A 254 -5.16 -21.22 -0.89
C ALA A 254 -6.14 -20.62 -1.90
N LEU A 255 -5.72 -19.53 -2.56
CA LEU A 255 -6.44 -18.89 -3.64
C LEU A 255 -6.35 -19.75 -4.91
N LEU A 256 -7.48 -19.97 -5.57
CA LEU A 256 -7.58 -20.81 -6.74
C LEU A 256 -7.76 -19.99 -8.01
N ASP A 257 -7.40 -20.59 -9.15
CA ASP A 257 -7.66 -20.00 -10.46
C ASP A 257 -9.16 -19.80 -10.68
N GLY A 258 -9.51 -18.70 -11.36
CA GLY A 258 -10.89 -18.30 -11.61
C GLY A 258 -11.65 -17.74 -10.40
N GLN A 259 -11.06 -17.65 -9.20
CA GLN A 259 -11.69 -17.00 -8.04
C GLN A 259 -11.52 -15.46 -8.07
N LEU A 260 -12.50 -14.75 -7.51
CA LEU A 260 -12.27 -13.41 -6.98
C LEU A 260 -11.68 -13.52 -5.57
N LEU A 261 -10.89 -12.52 -5.19
CA LEU A 261 -10.51 -12.24 -3.82
C LEU A 261 -11.22 -10.97 -3.38
N LEU A 262 -11.89 -11.00 -2.24
CA LEU A 262 -12.32 -9.82 -1.50
C LEU A 262 -11.34 -9.59 -0.36
N MET A 263 -10.72 -8.41 -0.34
CA MET A 263 -9.88 -7.99 0.78
C MET A 263 -10.43 -6.72 1.38
N ASP A 264 -10.78 -6.81 2.65
CA ASP A 264 -11.21 -5.70 3.49
C ASP A 264 -10.20 -5.55 4.63
N ALA A 265 -9.51 -4.41 4.62
CA ALA A 265 -8.43 -4.14 5.55
C ALA A 265 -8.11 -2.66 5.66
N GLY A 266 -7.81 -2.23 6.88
CA GLY A 266 -7.33 -0.89 7.17
C GLY A 266 -6.16 -0.87 8.15
N CYS A 267 -5.53 0.30 8.29
CA CYS A 267 -4.48 0.52 9.28
C CYS A 267 -4.79 1.69 10.20
N GLU A 268 -4.24 1.63 11.41
CA GLU A 268 -4.28 2.74 12.36
C GLU A 268 -2.90 3.42 12.35
N ARG A 269 -2.87 4.68 11.89
CA ARG A 269 -1.67 5.52 11.91
C ARG A 269 -1.89 6.70 12.84
N HIS A 270 -1.06 6.78 13.87
CA HIS A 270 -1.15 7.77 14.94
C HIS A 270 -2.58 7.88 15.50
N GLY A 271 -3.25 6.73 15.69
CA GLY A 271 -4.57 6.64 16.30
C GLY A 271 -5.76 7.08 15.42
N TYR A 272 -5.58 7.17 14.10
CA TYR A 272 -6.66 7.36 13.13
C TYR A 272 -6.70 6.19 12.16
N ALA A 273 -7.89 5.63 11.97
CA ALA A 273 -8.14 4.45 11.15
C ALA A 273 -8.37 4.82 9.68
N SER A 274 -7.99 3.90 8.79
CA SER A 274 -8.58 3.73 7.46
C SER A 274 -9.43 2.47 7.42
N ASP A 275 -10.35 2.41 6.47
CA ASP A 275 -11.22 1.26 6.22
C ASP A 275 -11.52 1.12 4.72
N VAL A 276 -10.98 0.07 4.09
CA VAL A 276 -10.97 -0.03 2.63
C VAL A 276 -11.19 -1.47 2.23
N THR A 277 -12.10 -1.67 1.28
CA THR A 277 -12.34 -2.96 0.63
C THR A 277 -12.10 -2.86 -0.87
N ARG A 278 -11.40 -3.85 -1.42
CA ARG A 278 -11.34 -4.10 -2.87
C ARG A 278 -11.54 -5.57 -3.20
N CYS A 279 -12.10 -5.79 -4.39
CA CYS A 279 -12.19 -7.11 -4.99
C CYS A 279 -11.39 -7.19 -6.29
N TRP A 280 -10.71 -8.31 -6.52
CA TRP A 280 -9.97 -8.53 -7.76
C TRP A 280 -9.88 -10.02 -8.12
N PRO A 281 -9.73 -10.36 -9.41
CA PRO A 281 -9.53 -11.74 -9.85
C PRO A 281 -8.15 -12.25 -9.44
N VAL A 282 -8.10 -13.43 -8.82
CA VAL A 282 -6.85 -14.10 -8.44
C VAL A 282 -5.97 -14.40 -9.67
N SER A 283 -6.59 -14.64 -10.82
CA SER A 283 -5.92 -14.86 -12.11
C SER A 283 -5.41 -13.57 -12.77
N GLY A 284 -5.78 -12.39 -12.25
CA GLY A 284 -5.47 -11.08 -12.82
C GLY A 284 -6.41 -10.62 -13.93
N ARG A 285 -7.47 -11.38 -14.29
CA ARG A 285 -8.52 -10.95 -15.23
C ARG A 285 -9.91 -11.35 -14.78
N PHE A 286 -10.87 -10.43 -14.92
CA PHE A 286 -12.26 -10.70 -14.57
C PHE A 286 -12.90 -11.62 -15.62
N SER A 287 -13.69 -12.60 -15.16
CA SER A 287 -14.64 -13.30 -16.05
C SER A 287 -15.81 -12.36 -16.40
N SER A 288 -16.61 -12.72 -17.42
CA SER A 288 -17.82 -11.98 -17.78
C SER A 288 -18.79 -11.84 -16.61
N GLU A 289 -18.93 -12.89 -15.81
CA GLU A 289 -19.83 -12.98 -14.67
C GLU A 289 -19.32 -12.13 -13.49
N GLN A 290 -18.02 -12.22 -13.21
CA GLN A 290 -17.38 -11.41 -12.19
C GLN A 290 -17.47 -9.92 -12.54
N ALA A 291 -17.18 -9.57 -13.79
CA ALA A 291 -17.26 -8.21 -14.29
C ALA A 291 -18.69 -7.66 -14.22
N ALA A 292 -19.71 -8.48 -14.50
CA ALA A 292 -21.11 -8.06 -14.42
C ALA A 292 -21.51 -7.65 -12.99
N VAL A 293 -21.20 -8.48 -11.99
CA VAL A 293 -21.50 -8.15 -10.58
C VAL A 293 -20.63 -6.99 -10.10
N TYR A 294 -19.35 -6.96 -10.49
CA TYR A 294 -18.42 -5.89 -10.11
C TYR A 294 -18.91 -4.54 -10.60
N GLN A 295 -19.31 -4.45 -11.87
CA GLN A 295 -19.77 -3.22 -12.49
C GLN A 295 -20.99 -2.63 -11.77
N VAL A 296 -21.94 -3.47 -11.37
CA VAL A 296 -23.10 -3.03 -10.57
C VAL A 296 -22.64 -2.37 -9.26
N VAL A 297 -21.80 -3.07 -8.48
CA VAL A 297 -21.31 -2.53 -7.19
C VAL A 297 -20.46 -1.27 -7.40
N GLN A 298 -19.66 -1.23 -8.47
CA GLN A 298 -18.82 -0.10 -8.84
C GLN A 298 -19.65 1.16 -9.15
N ASP A 299 -20.74 1.01 -9.90
CA ASP A 299 -21.61 2.12 -10.26
C ASP A 299 -22.46 2.60 -9.08
N VAL A 300 -22.91 1.68 -8.22
CA VAL A 300 -23.55 2.04 -6.93
C VAL A 300 -22.57 2.80 -6.04
N HIS A 301 -21.33 2.32 -5.91
CA HIS A 301 -20.28 2.97 -5.11
C HIS A 301 -20.07 4.42 -5.56
N ARG A 302 -19.85 4.66 -6.85
CA ARG A 302 -19.66 6.02 -7.38
C ARG A 302 -20.83 6.95 -7.07
N GLN A 303 -22.06 6.45 -7.19
CA GLN A 303 -23.26 7.24 -6.87
C GLN A 303 -23.39 7.53 -5.37
N CYS A 304 -23.09 6.53 -4.53
CA CYS A 304 -23.08 6.69 -3.07
C CYS A 304 -22.03 7.71 -2.62
N VAL A 305 -20.79 7.60 -3.13
CA VAL A 305 -19.74 8.59 -2.84
C VAL A 305 -20.20 9.99 -3.25
N ASN A 306 -20.73 10.16 -4.46
CA ASN A 306 -21.22 11.45 -4.95
C ASN A 306 -22.35 12.07 -4.08
N TYR A 307 -23.10 11.22 -3.35
CA TYR A 307 -24.17 11.61 -2.45
C TYR A 307 -23.65 12.07 -1.07
N CYS A 308 -22.40 11.78 -0.70
CA CYS A 308 -21.78 12.24 0.55
C CYS A 308 -21.48 13.76 0.52
N ARG A 309 -22.52 14.59 0.67
CA ARG A 309 -22.46 16.06 0.68
C ARG A 309 -23.16 16.64 1.90
N PRO A 310 -22.83 17.89 2.31
CA PRO A 310 -23.51 18.55 3.41
C PRO A 310 -25.04 18.55 3.23
N GLY A 311 -25.77 18.29 4.32
CA GLY A 311 -27.24 18.26 4.32
C GLY A 311 -27.86 16.87 4.09
N HIS A 312 -27.16 15.95 3.42
CA HIS A 312 -27.60 14.55 3.28
C HIS A 312 -27.35 13.74 4.56
N THR A 313 -27.96 12.57 4.68
CA THR A 313 -27.83 11.71 5.87
C THR A 313 -27.33 10.31 5.54
N LEU A 314 -26.80 9.60 6.54
CA LEU A 314 -26.39 8.19 6.38
C LEU A 314 -27.58 7.28 6.09
N ARG A 315 -28.76 7.60 6.65
CA ARG A 315 -30.02 6.93 6.33
C ARG A 315 -30.37 7.05 4.85
N GLU A 316 -30.33 8.26 4.32
CA GLU A 316 -30.62 8.52 2.91
C GLU A 316 -29.62 7.83 1.99
N LEU A 317 -28.33 7.87 2.34
CA LEU A 317 -27.27 7.17 1.62
C LEU A 317 -27.53 5.66 1.55
N HIS A 318 -27.97 5.05 2.66
CA HIS A 318 -28.30 3.62 2.70
C HIS A 318 -29.55 3.31 1.86
N ASN A 319 -30.57 4.16 1.91
CA ASN A 319 -31.76 3.97 1.07
C ASN A 319 -31.41 4.09 -0.43
N LEU A 320 -30.52 5.01 -0.80
CA LEU A 320 -30.02 5.14 -2.17
C LEU A 320 -29.28 3.86 -2.61
N SER A 321 -28.42 3.30 -1.77
CA SER A 321 -27.70 2.07 -2.13
C SER A 321 -28.66 0.88 -2.30
N ILE A 322 -29.67 0.75 -1.43
CA ILE A 322 -30.71 -0.29 -1.58
C ILE A 322 -31.42 -0.15 -2.93
N GLN A 323 -31.83 1.06 -3.30
CA GLN A 323 -32.51 1.31 -4.57
C GLN A 323 -31.63 0.88 -5.76
N LEU A 324 -30.40 1.39 -5.82
CA LEU A 324 -29.48 1.15 -6.94
C LEU A 324 -29.05 -0.33 -7.03
N LEU A 325 -28.78 -0.97 -5.89
CA LEU A 325 -28.45 -2.40 -5.86
C LEU A 325 -29.64 -3.27 -6.27
N SER A 326 -30.87 -2.84 -5.95
CA SER A 326 -32.08 -3.55 -6.36
C SER A 326 -32.32 -3.47 -7.88
N GLU A 327 -31.98 -2.35 -8.50
CA GLU A 327 -31.94 -2.20 -9.96
C GLU A 327 -30.90 -3.15 -10.57
N GLY A 328 -29.67 -3.14 -10.05
CA GLY A 328 -28.62 -4.04 -10.51
C GLY A 328 -28.92 -5.53 -10.31
N LEU A 329 -29.57 -5.92 -9.20
CA LEU A 329 -30.03 -7.29 -8.95
C LEU A 329 -31.09 -7.75 -9.96
N ALA A 330 -31.98 -6.84 -10.39
CA ALA A 330 -32.95 -7.12 -11.44
C ALA A 330 -32.25 -7.32 -12.80
N ASP A 331 -31.30 -6.45 -13.14
CA ASP A 331 -30.54 -6.51 -14.40
C ASP A 331 -29.67 -7.78 -14.50
N LEU A 332 -29.09 -8.22 -13.37
CA LEU A 332 -28.36 -9.48 -13.27
C LEU A 332 -29.29 -10.72 -13.35
N GLY A 333 -30.61 -10.55 -13.24
CA GLY A 333 -31.60 -11.61 -13.33
C GLY A 333 -31.62 -12.57 -12.13
N VAL A 334 -30.97 -12.23 -11.02
CA VAL A 334 -30.84 -13.12 -9.83
C VAL A 334 -32.12 -13.18 -8.98
N CYS A 335 -33.05 -12.24 -9.20
CA CYS A 335 -34.35 -12.17 -8.54
C CYS A 335 -35.54 -12.60 -9.43
N GLY A 336 -35.29 -13.29 -10.54
CA GLY A 336 -36.34 -13.71 -11.48
C GLY A 336 -37.03 -12.50 -12.13
N SER A 337 -38.36 -12.49 -12.17
CA SER A 337 -39.16 -11.40 -12.77
C SER A 337 -39.55 -10.29 -11.78
N MET A 338 -38.95 -10.24 -10.59
CA MET A 338 -39.23 -9.20 -9.61
C MET A 338 -38.78 -7.82 -10.12
N SER A 339 -39.65 -6.82 -9.98
CA SER A 339 -39.28 -5.42 -10.25
C SER A 339 -38.32 -4.89 -9.18
N PRO A 340 -37.44 -3.91 -9.48
CA PRO A 340 -36.52 -3.30 -8.50
C PRO A 340 -37.20 -2.84 -7.20
N SER A 341 -38.41 -2.27 -7.27
CA SER A 341 -39.15 -1.82 -6.08
C SER A 341 -39.55 -2.96 -5.14
N VAL A 342 -39.82 -4.15 -5.67
CA VAL A 342 -40.14 -5.35 -4.86
C VAL A 342 -38.85 -5.90 -4.23
N ILE A 343 -37.75 -5.88 -4.98
CA ILE A 343 -36.44 -6.31 -4.48
C ILE A 343 -36.02 -5.41 -3.30
N ALA A 344 -36.11 -4.10 -3.47
CA ALA A 344 -35.76 -3.11 -2.45
C ALA A 344 -36.57 -3.24 -1.16
N ARG A 345 -37.82 -3.72 -1.25
CA ARG A 345 -38.69 -3.89 -0.07
C ARG A 345 -38.46 -5.22 0.64
N ASP A 346 -38.35 -6.32 -0.12
CA ASP A 346 -38.55 -7.67 0.42
C ASP A 346 -37.38 -8.64 0.20
N ALA A 347 -36.44 -8.34 -0.71
CA ALA A 347 -35.45 -9.34 -1.15
C ALA A 347 -33.98 -8.89 -1.10
N TYR A 348 -33.69 -7.59 -1.13
CA TYR A 348 -32.32 -7.08 -1.22
C TYR A 348 -31.43 -7.58 -0.06
N SER A 349 -31.98 -7.67 1.15
CA SER A 349 -31.25 -8.02 2.38
C SER A 349 -30.61 -9.40 2.34
N ARG A 350 -31.09 -10.29 1.47
CA ARG A 350 -30.46 -11.60 1.19
C ARG A 350 -29.09 -11.44 0.52
N PHE A 351 -28.92 -10.42 -0.30
CA PHE A 351 -27.72 -10.16 -1.10
C PHE A 351 -26.88 -9.02 -0.51
N TYR A 352 -27.48 -8.17 0.32
CA TYR A 352 -26.85 -7.00 0.92
C TYR A 352 -27.32 -6.82 2.37
N PRO A 353 -26.75 -7.57 3.32
CA PRO A 353 -27.23 -7.68 4.70
C PRO A 353 -26.64 -6.65 5.69
N HIS A 354 -25.81 -5.72 5.23
CA HIS A 354 -25.16 -4.70 6.08
C HIS A 354 -25.49 -3.27 5.63
N SER A 355 -25.05 -2.28 6.43
CA SER A 355 -25.19 -0.87 6.10
C SER A 355 -24.32 -0.49 4.90
N VAL A 356 -24.62 0.65 4.26
CA VAL A 356 -23.75 1.23 3.21
C VAL A 356 -22.50 1.89 3.75
N GLY A 357 -22.43 2.05 5.07
CA GLY A 357 -21.32 2.72 5.69
C GLY A 357 -21.58 3.06 7.14
N HIS A 358 -20.56 3.66 7.72
CA HIS A 358 -20.50 4.14 9.10
C HIS A 358 -19.55 5.34 9.17
N TYR A 359 -19.61 6.09 10.27
CA TYR A 359 -18.61 7.13 10.53
C TYR A 359 -17.25 6.49 10.84
N LEU A 360 -16.19 7.16 10.43
CA LEU A 360 -14.80 6.69 10.57
C LEU A 360 -13.94 7.79 11.21
N GLY A 361 -12.92 7.40 11.98
CA GLY A 361 -11.99 8.35 12.59
C GLY A 361 -11.02 7.71 13.56
N GLY A 362 -11.15 8.06 14.84
CA GLY A 362 -10.28 7.52 15.91
C GLY A 362 -10.50 6.02 16.14
N ASP A 363 -11.71 5.54 15.83
CA ASP A 363 -12.10 4.14 15.76
C ASP A 363 -12.60 3.84 14.33
N VAL A 364 -12.67 2.55 13.97
CA VAL A 364 -13.18 2.09 12.66
C VAL A 364 -14.67 2.42 12.52
N HIS A 365 -15.48 1.86 13.42
CA HIS A 365 -16.87 2.28 13.63
C HIS A 365 -16.89 3.42 14.64
N ASP A 366 -16.68 4.66 14.17
CA ASP A 366 -16.53 5.83 15.02
C ASP A 366 -17.89 6.41 15.45
N THR A 367 -17.92 7.08 16.60
CA THR A 367 -19.04 7.94 17.03
C THR A 367 -20.43 7.28 17.03
N ALA A 368 -20.57 6.05 17.51
CA ALA A 368 -21.79 5.23 17.44
C ALA A 368 -23.07 5.87 18.03
N SER A 369 -22.95 6.90 18.86
CA SER A 369 -24.11 7.63 19.43
C SER A 369 -24.66 8.72 18.50
N ILE A 370 -23.99 9.01 17.39
CA ILE A 370 -24.47 9.94 16.38
C ILE A 370 -25.50 9.23 15.49
N GLY A 371 -26.74 9.73 15.51
CA GLY A 371 -27.84 9.17 14.73
C GLY A 371 -27.58 9.21 13.22
N HIS A 372 -28.14 8.23 12.49
CA HIS A 372 -27.98 8.11 11.04
C HIS A 372 -28.80 9.15 10.26
N ASP A 373 -29.73 9.83 10.92
CA ASP A 373 -30.58 10.88 10.35
C ASP A 373 -30.00 12.29 10.59
N LYS A 374 -28.78 12.38 11.15
CA LYS A 374 -28.06 13.64 11.32
C LYS A 374 -27.53 14.11 9.96
N PRO A 375 -27.87 15.33 9.49
CA PRO A 375 -27.33 15.87 8.24
C PRO A 375 -25.82 16.01 8.32
N PHE A 376 -25.10 15.49 7.32
CA PHE A 376 -23.65 15.59 7.20
C PHE A 376 -23.20 17.05 7.21
N GLN A 377 -22.00 17.26 7.76
CA GLN A 377 -21.30 18.53 7.80
C GLN A 377 -19.92 18.37 7.16
N PRO A 378 -19.33 19.45 6.62
CA PRO A 378 -17.92 19.43 6.24
C PRO A 378 -17.06 18.91 7.39
N GLY A 379 -16.05 18.09 7.10
CA GLY A 379 -15.21 17.46 8.12
C GLY A 379 -15.71 16.09 8.60
N VAL A 380 -16.93 15.67 8.27
CA VAL A 380 -17.39 14.29 8.55
C VAL A 380 -16.67 13.32 7.61
N VAL A 381 -16.19 12.20 8.17
CA VAL A 381 -15.59 11.10 7.39
C VAL A 381 -16.40 9.82 7.57
N LEU A 382 -16.63 9.12 6.46
CA LEU A 382 -17.42 7.89 6.35
C LEU A 382 -16.62 6.81 5.63
N ALA A 383 -16.79 5.55 6.00
CA ALA A 383 -16.57 4.45 5.07
C ALA A 383 -17.82 4.29 4.19
N VAL A 384 -17.68 4.13 2.88
CA VAL A 384 -18.79 3.95 1.92
C VAL A 384 -18.61 2.63 1.19
N GLU A 385 -19.39 1.61 1.56
CA GLU A 385 -19.14 0.19 1.30
C GLU A 385 -20.35 -0.59 0.72
N PRO A 386 -20.93 -0.20 -0.43
CA PRO A 386 -21.93 -1.05 -1.07
C PRO A 386 -21.35 -2.41 -1.47
N ALA A 387 -22.21 -3.43 -1.45
CA ALA A 387 -21.82 -4.79 -1.74
C ALA A 387 -22.95 -5.63 -2.34
N LEU A 388 -22.57 -6.71 -3.03
CA LEU A 388 -23.44 -7.81 -3.41
C LEU A 388 -22.79 -9.15 -3.06
N TYR A 389 -23.53 -9.98 -2.32
CA TYR A 389 -23.16 -11.36 -2.00
C TYR A 389 -24.19 -12.30 -2.61
N ILE A 390 -23.88 -12.87 -3.77
CA ILE A 390 -24.75 -13.84 -4.42
C ILE A 390 -24.57 -15.18 -3.70
N PRO A 391 -25.62 -15.74 -3.07
CA PRO A 391 -25.48 -17.00 -2.32
C PRO A 391 -24.94 -18.12 -3.20
N ASN A 392 -24.17 -19.03 -2.59
CA ASN A 392 -23.61 -20.18 -3.30
C ASN A 392 -24.67 -21.26 -3.55
N ASP A 393 -25.54 -21.01 -4.52
CA ASP A 393 -26.58 -21.91 -5.02
C ASP A 393 -26.50 -21.93 -6.57
N PRO A 394 -25.69 -22.83 -7.14
CA PRO A 394 -25.48 -22.89 -8.60
C PRO A 394 -26.74 -23.26 -9.38
N GLU A 395 -27.68 -24.00 -8.79
CA GLU A 395 -28.95 -24.32 -9.46
C GLU A 395 -29.79 -23.06 -9.68
N LYS A 396 -29.77 -22.15 -8.70
CA LYS A 396 -30.53 -20.91 -8.75
C LYS A 396 -29.81 -19.77 -9.49
N TYR A 397 -28.53 -19.55 -9.20
CA TYR A 397 -27.78 -18.38 -9.67
C TYR A 397 -26.77 -18.68 -10.77
N ARG A 398 -26.66 -19.95 -11.20
CA ARG A 398 -25.76 -20.40 -12.28
C ARG A 398 -24.32 -19.93 -12.03
N ALA A 399 -23.70 -19.29 -13.02
CA ALA A 399 -22.33 -18.84 -12.96
C ALA A 399 -22.12 -17.60 -12.05
N LEU A 400 -23.19 -16.99 -11.52
CA LEU A 400 -23.10 -15.92 -10.52
C LEU A 400 -23.04 -16.45 -9.08
N ALA A 401 -23.31 -17.75 -8.87
CA ALA A 401 -23.37 -18.34 -7.54
C ALA A 401 -22.05 -18.18 -6.78
N GLY A 402 -22.11 -17.67 -5.55
CA GLY A 402 -20.95 -17.51 -4.68
C GLY A 402 -20.06 -16.30 -5.00
N ILE A 403 -20.46 -15.42 -5.92
CA ILE A 403 -19.75 -14.15 -6.15
C ILE A 403 -20.10 -13.17 -5.02
N GLY A 404 -19.09 -12.82 -4.22
CA GLY A 404 -19.15 -11.75 -3.23
C GLY A 404 -18.26 -10.59 -3.63
N ILE A 405 -18.83 -9.39 -3.74
CA ILE A 405 -18.11 -8.15 -4.07
C ILE A 405 -18.54 -7.04 -3.12
N ARG A 406 -17.58 -6.43 -2.44
CA ARG A 406 -17.73 -5.18 -1.68
C ARG A 406 -16.66 -4.21 -2.18
N LEU A 407 -17.04 -2.96 -2.40
CA LEU A 407 -16.12 -1.89 -2.78
C LEU A 407 -16.30 -0.75 -1.81
N GLU A 408 -15.21 -0.34 -1.18
CA GLU A 408 -15.26 0.59 -0.07
C GLU A 408 -14.15 1.62 -0.10
N ASP A 409 -14.52 2.88 0.13
CA ASP A 409 -13.59 3.99 0.22
C ASP A 409 -13.86 4.85 1.45
N ASP A 410 -12.78 5.42 2.00
CA ASP A 410 -12.81 6.44 3.04
C ASP A 410 -13.20 7.79 2.39
N VAL A 411 -14.36 8.35 2.75
CA VAL A 411 -14.92 9.57 2.14
C VAL A 411 -15.03 10.70 3.15
N LEU A 412 -14.31 11.80 2.89
CA LEU A 412 -14.44 13.07 3.59
C LEU A 412 -15.52 13.93 2.92
N VAL A 413 -16.50 14.38 3.71
CA VAL A 413 -17.48 15.38 3.29
C VAL A 413 -16.85 16.78 3.35
N THR A 414 -16.95 17.55 2.28
CA THR A 414 -16.50 18.95 2.21
C THR A 414 -17.57 19.85 1.59
N ASP A 415 -17.40 21.17 1.69
CA ASP A 415 -18.28 22.14 1.03
C ASP A 415 -18.31 22.00 -0.50
N GLN A 416 -17.22 21.54 -1.11
CA GLN A 416 -17.11 21.37 -2.56
C GLN A 416 -17.63 20.00 -3.03
N GLY A 417 -17.90 19.09 -2.10
CA GLY A 417 -18.31 17.71 -2.36
C GLY A 417 -17.44 16.68 -1.66
N PRO A 418 -17.68 15.40 -1.93
CA PRO A 418 -16.93 14.30 -1.32
C PRO A 418 -15.47 14.28 -1.81
N VAL A 419 -14.55 13.95 -0.90
CA VAL A 419 -13.15 13.68 -1.20
C VAL A 419 -12.82 12.26 -0.76
N ILE A 420 -12.41 11.41 -1.69
CA ILE A 420 -11.95 10.05 -1.38
C ILE A 420 -10.52 10.12 -0.85
N LEU A 421 -10.31 9.70 0.41
CA LEU A 421 -9.00 9.65 1.05
C LEU A 421 -8.15 8.48 0.55
N SER A 422 -8.80 7.36 0.20
CA SER A 422 -8.22 6.13 -0.35
C SER A 422 -8.06 6.12 -1.88
N LYS A 423 -8.14 7.29 -2.54
CA LYS A 423 -8.20 7.44 -4.01
C LYS A 423 -7.04 6.81 -4.79
N ASP A 424 -5.93 6.57 -4.12
CA ASP A 424 -4.72 6.02 -4.73
C ASP A 424 -4.87 4.53 -5.04
N LEU A 425 -5.88 3.84 -4.49
CA LEU A 425 -6.20 2.45 -4.77
C LEU A 425 -7.22 2.37 -5.92
N PRO A 426 -6.86 1.78 -7.08
CA PRO A 426 -7.77 1.73 -8.22
C PRO A 426 -9.07 0.99 -7.89
N LEU A 427 -10.16 1.50 -8.47
CA LEU A 427 -11.50 0.94 -8.41
C LEU A 427 -11.99 0.48 -9.79
N GLU A 428 -11.38 0.99 -10.88
CA GLU A 428 -11.70 0.53 -12.23
C GLU A 428 -11.15 -0.87 -12.50
N MET A 429 -11.98 -1.79 -13.00
CA MET A 429 -11.55 -3.14 -13.36
C MET A 429 -10.31 -3.13 -14.25
N SER A 430 -10.27 -2.29 -15.29
CA SER A 430 -9.11 -2.21 -16.19
C SER A 430 -7.83 -1.80 -15.46
N LYS A 431 -7.91 -0.91 -14.46
CA LYS A 431 -6.75 -0.47 -13.68
C LYS A 431 -6.29 -1.54 -12.68
N ILE A 432 -7.22 -2.34 -12.18
CA ILE A 432 -6.92 -3.51 -11.35
C ILE A 432 -6.21 -4.58 -12.19
N GLU A 433 -6.71 -4.86 -13.40
CA GLU A 433 -6.06 -5.80 -14.33
C GLU A 433 -4.67 -5.29 -14.77
N ASP A 434 -4.54 -4.00 -15.09
CA ASP A 434 -3.23 -3.38 -15.40
C ASP A 434 -2.24 -3.58 -14.25
N LEU A 435 -2.68 -3.36 -13.01
CA LEU A 435 -1.87 -3.52 -11.82
C LEU A 435 -1.44 -4.98 -11.60
N ALA A 436 -2.38 -5.93 -11.73
CA ALA A 436 -2.10 -7.36 -11.64
C ALA A 436 -1.13 -7.82 -12.75
N ALA A 437 -1.27 -7.27 -13.96
CA ALA A 437 -0.44 -7.62 -15.11
C ALA A 437 0.99 -7.04 -15.03
N ALA A 438 1.21 -5.92 -14.34
CA ALA A 438 2.49 -5.19 -14.34
C ALA A 438 3.72 -6.06 -13.98
N ILE A 439 3.55 -7.08 -13.14
CA ILE A 439 4.61 -8.03 -12.75
C ILE A 439 4.50 -9.35 -13.52
N ALA A 440 3.28 -9.83 -13.77
CA ALA A 440 3.04 -11.12 -14.42
C ALA A 440 3.49 -11.13 -15.90
N LEU A 441 3.30 -10.02 -16.62
CA LEU A 441 3.55 -9.94 -18.07
C LEU A 441 5.06 -10.04 -18.41
N PRO A 442 5.97 -9.28 -17.78
CA PRO A 442 7.41 -9.41 -18.03
C PRO A 442 7.95 -10.79 -17.65
N LEU A 443 7.53 -11.33 -16.50
CA LEU A 443 7.96 -12.65 -16.03
C LEU A 443 7.44 -13.78 -16.93
N GLY A 444 6.16 -13.76 -17.29
CA GLY A 444 5.54 -14.75 -18.17
C GLY A 444 6.17 -14.75 -19.56
N ALA A 445 6.46 -13.57 -20.11
CA ALA A 445 7.17 -13.45 -21.37
C ALA A 445 8.59 -14.05 -21.30
N GLY A 446 9.35 -13.73 -20.24
CA GLY A 446 10.69 -14.26 -20.02
C GLY A 446 10.73 -15.79 -19.91
N ILE A 447 9.80 -16.38 -19.16
CA ILE A 447 9.68 -17.84 -19.01
C ILE A 447 9.23 -18.49 -20.32
N GLY A 448 8.19 -17.97 -20.96
CA GLY A 448 7.64 -18.50 -22.21
C GLY A 448 8.67 -18.53 -23.35
N MET A 449 9.45 -17.45 -23.50
CA MET A 449 10.55 -17.41 -24.45
C MET A 449 11.66 -18.40 -24.09
N SER A 450 12.04 -18.48 -22.82
CA SER A 450 13.10 -19.40 -22.37
C SER A 450 12.76 -20.86 -22.65
N VAL A 451 11.50 -21.26 -22.45
CA VAL A 451 11.01 -22.63 -22.76
C VAL A 451 10.92 -22.84 -24.27
N GLY A 452 10.33 -21.90 -25.02
CA GLY A 452 10.16 -22.00 -26.46
C GLY A 452 11.48 -22.09 -27.24
N MET A 453 12.55 -21.48 -26.72
CA MET A 453 13.85 -21.40 -27.40
C MET A 453 14.78 -22.58 -27.15
N GLN A 454 14.49 -23.48 -26.20
CA GLN A 454 15.38 -24.60 -25.89
C GLN A 454 15.68 -25.51 -27.09
N LYS A 455 14.71 -25.69 -27.99
CA LYS A 455 14.90 -26.50 -29.21
C LYS A 455 15.87 -25.85 -30.20
N GLN A 456 15.78 -24.52 -30.38
CA GLN A 456 16.64 -23.79 -31.32
C GLN A 456 18.08 -23.66 -30.81
N VAL A 457 18.25 -23.46 -29.50
CA VAL A 457 19.57 -23.41 -28.85
C VAL A 457 20.33 -24.75 -29.01
N LYS A 458 19.61 -25.88 -28.95
CA LYS A 458 20.19 -27.23 -29.16
C LYS A 458 20.44 -27.56 -30.63
N GLY A 459 19.77 -26.87 -31.56
CA GLY A 459 19.83 -27.09 -33.01
C GLY A 459 20.73 -26.07 -33.72
N TRP A 460 20.13 -25.22 -34.56
CA TRP A 460 20.81 -24.25 -35.44
C TRP A 460 21.88 -23.43 -34.73
N TYR A 461 21.54 -22.87 -33.56
CA TYR A 461 22.45 -22.01 -32.81
C TYR A 461 23.75 -22.71 -32.40
N LYS A 462 23.71 -24.04 -32.17
CA LYS A 462 24.89 -24.82 -31.80
C LYS A 462 25.97 -24.76 -32.88
N HIS A 463 25.56 -24.71 -34.16
CA HIS A 463 26.42 -24.82 -35.33
C HIS A 463 27.01 -23.50 -35.84
N LEU A 464 26.54 -22.36 -35.33
CA LEU A 464 27.13 -21.06 -35.67
C LEU A 464 28.57 -20.93 -35.17
N LYS A 465 29.42 -20.24 -35.94
CA LYS A 465 30.72 -19.80 -35.45
C LYS A 465 30.50 -18.70 -34.42
N LYS A 466 31.00 -18.92 -33.20
CA LYS A 466 30.78 -18.07 -32.03
C LYS A 466 32.13 -17.62 -31.46
N PRO A 467 32.18 -16.45 -30.80
CA PRO A 467 33.38 -15.99 -30.12
C PRO A 467 33.72 -16.88 -28.92
N SER A 468 35.00 -16.99 -28.58
CA SER A 468 35.48 -17.77 -27.43
C SER A 468 35.03 -17.22 -26.07
N TRP A 469 34.67 -15.95 -26.01
CA TRP A 469 34.20 -15.26 -24.79
C TRP A 469 32.71 -15.44 -24.52
N GLN A 470 31.97 -16.15 -25.37
CA GLN A 470 30.55 -16.40 -25.14
C GLN A 470 30.34 -17.24 -23.86
N PRO A 471 29.42 -16.84 -22.95
CA PRO A 471 29.12 -17.61 -21.77
C PRO A 471 28.39 -18.92 -22.11
N PRO A 472 28.41 -19.91 -21.21
CA PRO A 472 27.66 -21.16 -21.38
C PRO A 472 26.17 -20.91 -21.64
N ASN A 473 25.56 -21.68 -22.55
CA ASN A 473 24.14 -21.51 -22.94
C ASN A 473 23.16 -21.55 -21.76
N TRP A 474 23.46 -22.30 -20.70
CA TRP A 474 22.58 -22.39 -19.52
C TRP A 474 22.47 -21.08 -18.75
N LEU A 475 23.46 -20.18 -18.84
CA LEU A 475 23.50 -18.92 -18.11
C LEU A 475 22.44 -17.92 -18.60
N PHE A 476 22.08 -17.99 -19.88
CA PHE A 476 21.14 -17.06 -20.50
C PHE A 476 19.75 -17.09 -19.83
N GLY A 477 19.23 -18.27 -19.48
CA GLY A 477 17.91 -18.41 -18.87
C GLY A 477 17.80 -17.69 -17.52
N PRO A 478 18.61 -18.05 -16.50
CA PRO A 478 18.60 -17.37 -15.21
C PRO A 478 18.82 -15.87 -15.28
N VAL A 479 19.77 -15.41 -16.13
CA VAL A 479 20.02 -13.98 -16.29
C VAL A 479 18.79 -13.28 -16.86
N TRP A 480 18.22 -13.77 -17.96
CA TRP A 480 17.02 -13.16 -18.54
C TRP A 480 15.84 -13.15 -17.57
N THR A 481 15.61 -14.22 -16.80
CA THR A 481 14.57 -14.25 -15.76
C THR A 481 14.77 -13.14 -14.74
N ALA A 482 16.00 -12.95 -14.24
CA ALA A 482 16.30 -11.87 -13.30
C ALA A 482 16.11 -10.48 -13.95
N LEU A 483 16.52 -10.31 -15.20
CA LEU A 483 16.36 -9.05 -15.94
C LEU A 483 14.87 -8.70 -16.13
N TYR A 484 14.02 -9.64 -16.54
CA TYR A 484 12.58 -9.40 -16.69
C TYR A 484 11.91 -9.05 -15.36
N ALA A 485 12.32 -9.69 -14.26
CA ALA A 485 11.85 -9.34 -12.93
C ALA A 485 12.23 -7.88 -12.58
N MET A 486 13.50 -7.51 -12.77
CA MET A 486 13.97 -6.15 -12.52
C MET A 486 13.30 -5.11 -13.41
N MET A 487 13.06 -5.42 -14.70
CA MET A 487 12.33 -4.56 -15.63
C MET A 487 10.89 -4.35 -15.18
N GLY A 488 10.20 -5.39 -14.69
CA GLY A 488 8.85 -5.28 -14.15
C GLY A 488 8.79 -4.45 -12.86
N VAL A 489 9.75 -4.63 -11.96
CA VAL A 489 9.86 -3.80 -10.74
C VAL A 489 10.18 -2.34 -11.10
N ALA A 490 11.06 -2.10 -12.07
CA ALA A 490 11.42 -0.77 -12.52
C ALA A 490 10.23 -0.02 -13.12
N SER A 491 9.45 -0.66 -14.00
CA SER A 491 8.27 -0.02 -14.59
C SER A 491 7.19 0.25 -13.56
N TRP A 492 7.02 -0.66 -12.60
CA TRP A 492 6.13 -0.44 -11.46
C TRP A 492 6.54 0.77 -10.62
N LEU A 493 7.82 0.90 -10.26
CA LEU A 493 8.31 2.06 -9.49
C LEU A 493 8.05 3.38 -10.22
N VAL A 494 8.21 3.41 -11.54
CA VAL A 494 7.91 4.61 -12.33
C VAL A 494 6.41 4.91 -12.36
N TRP A 495 5.56 3.89 -12.54
CA TRP A 495 4.12 4.07 -12.50
C TRP A 495 3.64 4.55 -11.12
N GLN A 496 4.15 3.96 -10.04
CA GLN A 496 3.80 4.31 -8.66
C GLN A 496 4.17 5.75 -8.32
N ASN A 497 5.31 6.24 -8.81
CA ASN A 497 5.77 7.63 -8.58
C ASN A 497 5.15 8.64 -9.56
N GLY A 498 4.03 8.30 -10.22
CA GLY A 498 3.31 9.22 -11.10
C GLY A 498 3.99 9.47 -12.44
N GLY A 499 4.80 8.51 -12.93
CA GLY A 499 5.46 8.60 -14.22
C GLY A 499 4.47 8.84 -15.36
N GLY A 500 4.77 9.84 -16.20
CA GLY A 500 3.91 10.21 -17.34
C GLY A 500 3.87 9.15 -18.45
N ALA A 501 3.07 9.42 -19.49
CA ALA A 501 2.91 8.54 -20.63
C ALA A 501 4.23 8.24 -21.35
N VAL A 502 5.17 9.19 -21.38
CA VAL A 502 6.45 9.06 -22.10
C VAL A 502 7.35 7.95 -21.51
N PRO A 503 7.72 7.96 -20.21
CA PRO A 503 8.48 6.86 -19.60
C PRO A 503 7.88 5.47 -19.87
N LEU A 504 6.58 5.30 -19.63
CA LEU A 504 5.93 4.00 -19.77
C LEU A 504 5.76 3.57 -21.23
N SER A 505 5.62 4.52 -22.16
CA SER A 505 5.60 4.23 -23.60
C SER A 505 6.97 3.77 -24.09
N LEU A 506 8.05 4.42 -23.67
CA LEU A 506 9.43 3.98 -23.97
C LEU A 506 9.69 2.58 -23.40
N TYR A 507 9.24 2.32 -22.17
CA TYR A 507 9.30 0.99 -21.56
C TYR A 507 8.55 -0.07 -22.38
N ALA A 508 7.34 0.24 -22.86
CA ALA A 508 6.57 -0.67 -23.70
C ALA A 508 7.26 -0.95 -25.04
N VAL A 509 7.81 0.09 -25.70
CA VAL A 509 8.53 -0.05 -26.98
C VAL A 509 9.80 -0.86 -26.80
N GLN A 510 10.61 -0.60 -25.76
CA GLN A 510 11.82 -1.42 -25.53
C GLN A 510 11.44 -2.87 -25.22
N LEU A 511 10.35 -3.12 -24.48
CA LEU A 511 9.92 -4.49 -24.17
C LEU A 511 9.48 -5.20 -25.46
N ALA A 512 8.77 -4.51 -26.36
CA ALA A 512 8.37 -5.05 -27.65
C ALA A 512 9.57 -5.40 -28.54
N LEU A 513 10.58 -4.53 -28.61
CA LEU A 513 11.84 -4.80 -29.34
C LEU A 513 12.58 -5.98 -28.71
N ASN A 514 12.69 -6.01 -27.39
CA ASN A 514 13.31 -7.12 -26.67
C ASN A 514 12.61 -8.48 -26.93
N LEU A 515 11.28 -8.46 -27.02
CA LEU A 515 10.46 -9.62 -27.39
C LEU A 515 10.62 -10.02 -28.86
N ALA A 516 10.85 -9.06 -29.76
CA ALA A 516 11.03 -9.29 -31.19
C ALA A 516 12.42 -9.85 -31.54
N TRP A 517 13.46 -9.46 -30.81
CA TRP A 517 14.84 -9.91 -31.04
C TRP A 517 14.97 -11.43 -31.03
N THR A 518 14.37 -12.09 -30.04
CA THR A 518 14.50 -13.53 -29.81
C THR A 518 14.01 -14.37 -31.01
N PRO A 519 12.77 -14.20 -31.54
CA PRO A 519 12.33 -14.93 -32.72
C PRO A 519 13.12 -14.54 -33.98
N LEU A 520 13.48 -13.27 -34.17
CA LEU A 520 14.31 -12.84 -35.32
C LEU A 520 15.65 -13.60 -35.34
N PHE A 521 16.29 -13.70 -34.18
CA PHE A 521 17.58 -14.36 -34.04
C PHE A 521 17.47 -15.89 -34.09
N PHE A 522 16.64 -16.50 -33.24
CA PHE A 522 16.66 -17.95 -33.00
C PHE A 522 15.66 -18.74 -33.83
N LYS A 523 14.55 -18.15 -34.29
CA LYS A 523 13.51 -18.86 -35.03
C LYS A 523 13.59 -18.61 -36.52
N GLU A 524 13.67 -17.34 -36.92
CA GLU A 524 13.70 -16.91 -38.32
C GLU A 524 15.12 -16.89 -38.89
N HIS A 525 16.15 -17.03 -38.03
CA HIS A 525 17.58 -17.05 -38.37
C HIS A 525 18.02 -15.80 -39.16
N GLN A 526 17.35 -14.68 -38.95
CA GLN A 526 17.57 -13.44 -39.69
C GLN A 526 18.52 -12.51 -38.94
N LEU A 527 19.81 -12.86 -38.95
CA LEU A 527 20.85 -12.19 -38.15
C LEU A 527 20.94 -10.67 -38.42
N THR A 528 20.70 -10.22 -39.66
CA THR A 528 20.74 -8.79 -40.01
C THR A 528 19.61 -8.00 -39.35
N TYR A 529 18.38 -8.54 -39.37
CA TYR A 529 17.24 -7.89 -38.72
C TYR A 529 17.33 -7.99 -37.20
N ALA A 530 17.85 -9.10 -36.65
CA ALA A 530 18.14 -9.20 -35.23
C ALA A 530 19.19 -8.19 -34.77
N LEU A 531 20.21 -7.91 -35.59
CA LEU A 531 21.21 -6.88 -35.31
C LEU A 531 20.62 -5.47 -35.38
N ALA A 532 19.76 -5.19 -36.36
CA ALA A 532 19.06 -3.91 -36.47
C ALA A 532 18.14 -3.69 -35.26
N ASP A 533 17.33 -4.69 -34.91
CA ASP A 533 16.41 -4.66 -33.77
C ASP A 533 17.13 -4.39 -32.45
N ILE A 534 18.20 -5.14 -32.14
CA ILE A 534 18.93 -4.96 -30.88
C ILE A 534 19.66 -3.61 -30.80
N THR A 535 20.04 -3.04 -31.95
CA THR A 535 20.63 -1.69 -32.01
C THR A 535 19.59 -0.63 -31.68
N VAL A 536 18.38 -0.74 -32.24
CA VAL A 536 17.26 0.16 -31.91
C VAL A 536 16.86 -0.02 -30.45
N LEU A 537 16.80 -1.27 -29.96
CA LEU A 537 16.54 -1.60 -28.57
C LEU A 537 17.48 -0.87 -27.61
N LEU A 538 18.79 -0.87 -27.88
CA LEU A 538 19.76 -0.16 -27.04
C LEU A 538 19.49 1.35 -26.97
N GLY A 539 19.10 1.97 -28.08
CA GLY A 539 18.72 3.38 -28.10
C GLY A 539 17.49 3.67 -27.25
N VAL A 540 16.41 2.89 -27.45
CA VAL A 540 15.16 3.06 -26.68
C VAL A 540 15.35 2.71 -25.20
N LEU A 541 16.13 1.67 -24.89
CA LEU A 541 16.45 1.29 -23.51
C LEU A 541 17.25 2.39 -22.81
N THR A 542 18.25 2.98 -23.48
CA THR A 542 19.00 4.11 -22.91
C THR A 542 18.08 5.30 -22.61
N ALA A 543 17.19 5.63 -23.55
CA ALA A 543 16.17 6.66 -23.32
C ALA A 543 15.22 6.29 -22.16
N THR A 544 14.83 5.03 -22.05
CA THR A 544 13.99 4.52 -20.95
C THR A 544 14.69 4.70 -19.60
N VAL A 545 15.98 4.36 -19.49
CA VAL A 545 16.78 4.56 -18.26
C VAL A 545 16.82 6.03 -17.87
N VAL A 546 17.03 6.93 -18.83
CA VAL A 546 17.07 8.39 -18.60
C VAL A 546 15.72 8.91 -18.11
N GLU A 547 14.62 8.56 -18.78
CA GLU A 547 13.27 8.99 -18.36
C GLU A 547 12.86 8.37 -17.02
N PHE A 548 13.21 7.10 -16.78
CA PHE A 548 12.97 6.43 -15.51
C PHE A 548 13.71 7.14 -14.38
N ASN A 549 14.95 7.58 -14.60
CA ASN A 549 15.74 8.30 -13.59
C ASN A 549 15.11 9.64 -13.17
N LYS A 550 14.38 10.30 -14.07
CA LYS A 550 13.65 11.55 -13.75
C LYS A 550 12.48 11.30 -12.80
N VAL A 551 11.90 10.10 -12.82
CA VAL A 551 10.75 9.72 -12.00
C VAL A 551 11.18 8.99 -10.73
N SER A 552 12.02 7.97 -10.87
CA SER A 552 12.60 7.17 -9.79
C SER A 552 14.03 6.73 -10.14
N PRO A 553 15.05 7.25 -9.44
CA PRO A 553 16.44 6.79 -9.61
C PRO A 553 16.60 5.29 -9.37
N GLN A 554 15.83 4.73 -8.43
CA GLN A 554 15.83 3.29 -8.14
C GLN A 554 15.36 2.47 -9.35
N ALA A 555 14.32 2.92 -10.05
CA ALA A 555 13.85 2.28 -11.27
C ALA A 555 14.93 2.28 -12.37
N ALA A 556 15.66 3.39 -12.51
CA ALA A 556 16.77 3.48 -13.45
C ALA A 556 17.91 2.52 -13.09
N TYR A 557 18.28 2.40 -11.81
CA TYR A 557 19.30 1.46 -11.36
C TYR A 557 18.94 0.01 -11.64
N LEU A 558 17.67 -0.37 -11.49
CA LEU A 558 17.18 -1.71 -11.82
C LEU A 558 17.28 -2.03 -13.32
N LEU A 559 17.29 -1.02 -14.20
CA LEU A 559 17.47 -1.20 -15.65
C LEU A 559 18.93 -1.23 -16.10
N LEU A 560 19.90 -0.81 -15.27
CA LEU A 560 21.32 -0.84 -15.66
C LEU A 560 21.87 -2.24 -15.94
N PRO A 561 21.57 -3.29 -15.14
CA PRO A 561 21.97 -4.66 -15.49
C PRO A 561 21.41 -5.11 -16.84
N TYR A 562 20.18 -4.69 -17.15
CA TYR A 562 19.53 -5.00 -18.42
C TYR A 562 20.18 -4.27 -19.60
N LEU A 563 20.55 -2.99 -19.44
CA LEU A 563 21.32 -2.24 -20.43
C LEU A 563 22.69 -2.89 -20.68
N GLY A 564 23.39 -3.29 -19.62
CA GLY A 564 24.67 -4.00 -19.72
C GLY A 564 24.54 -5.33 -20.47
N TRP A 565 23.54 -6.14 -20.12
CA TRP A 565 23.30 -7.43 -20.77
C TRP A 565 22.87 -7.29 -22.24
N SER A 566 22.01 -6.31 -22.55
CA SER A 566 21.59 -6.03 -23.93
C SER A 566 22.75 -5.53 -24.78
N THR A 567 23.67 -4.74 -24.19
CA THR A 567 24.90 -4.31 -24.86
C THR A 567 25.79 -5.50 -25.19
N PHE A 568 25.98 -6.39 -24.21
CA PHE A 568 26.67 -7.66 -24.42
C PHE A 568 26.01 -8.50 -25.54
N ALA A 569 24.68 -8.63 -25.53
CA ALA A 569 23.94 -9.38 -26.54
C ALA A 569 24.06 -8.73 -27.94
N ALA A 570 24.12 -7.41 -28.04
CA ALA A 570 24.36 -6.70 -29.30
C ALA A 570 25.75 -6.99 -29.86
N VAL A 571 26.79 -6.94 -29.02
CA VAL A 571 28.17 -7.27 -29.42
C VAL A 571 28.27 -8.74 -29.85
N LEU A 572 27.62 -9.65 -29.13
CA LEU A 572 27.55 -11.06 -29.50
C LEU A 572 26.82 -11.27 -30.83
N THR A 573 25.71 -10.58 -31.06
CA THR A 573 24.96 -10.63 -32.31
C THR A 573 25.80 -10.14 -33.48
N LEU A 574 26.52 -9.02 -33.30
CA LEU A 574 27.40 -8.45 -34.31
C LEU A 574 28.56 -9.38 -34.66
N ASP A 575 29.23 -9.97 -33.67
CA ASP A 575 30.35 -10.87 -33.89
C ASP A 575 29.88 -12.19 -34.57
N ILE A 576 28.73 -12.74 -34.16
CA ILE A 576 28.11 -13.88 -34.85
C ILE A 576 27.74 -13.52 -36.30
N TRP A 577 27.14 -12.35 -36.53
CA TRP A 577 26.80 -11.88 -37.87
C TRP A 577 28.04 -11.77 -38.77
N LYS A 578 29.15 -11.19 -38.27
CA LYS A 578 30.43 -11.07 -38.99
C LYS A 578 31.07 -12.43 -39.30
N ARG A 579 31.01 -13.38 -38.36
CA ARG A 579 31.66 -14.70 -38.50
C ARG A 579 30.89 -15.67 -39.39
N ASN A 580 29.62 -15.40 -39.68
CA ASN A 580 28.74 -16.28 -40.44
C ASN A 580 28.17 -15.59 -41.71
N PRO A 581 29.01 -15.08 -42.64
CA PRO A 581 28.59 -14.25 -43.78
C PRO A 581 27.78 -14.99 -44.86
N LYS A 582 27.63 -16.32 -44.74
CA LYS A 582 26.87 -17.18 -45.66
C LYS A 582 25.59 -17.75 -45.02
N VAL A 583 25.14 -17.18 -43.91
CA VAL A 583 23.96 -17.68 -43.15
C VAL A 583 23.09 -16.48 -42.75
N HIS A 584 22.79 -15.61 -43.71
CA HIS A 584 21.96 -14.43 -43.48
C HIS A 584 20.46 -14.73 -43.70
N HIS A 585 20.15 -15.81 -44.42
CA HIS A 585 18.80 -16.36 -44.60
C HIS A 585 18.76 -17.88 -44.38
N ALA A 586 17.59 -18.41 -44.01
CA ALA A 586 17.36 -19.85 -43.78
C ALA A 586 17.67 -20.73 -45.02
N SER A 587 17.67 -20.13 -46.21
CA SER A 587 18.01 -20.76 -47.50
C SER A 587 19.50 -21.06 -47.70
N ASP A 588 20.38 -20.49 -46.87
CA ASP A 588 21.81 -20.43 -47.19
C ASP A 588 22.64 -21.57 -46.58
N LEU A 589 22.00 -22.48 -45.84
CA LEU A 589 22.66 -23.66 -45.27
C LEU A 589 22.71 -24.81 -46.30
N PRO A 590 23.88 -25.43 -46.53
CA PRO A 590 23.93 -26.68 -47.29
C PRO A 590 23.14 -27.74 -46.55
N SER A 591 22.28 -28.48 -47.26
CA SER A 591 21.56 -29.63 -46.72
C SER A 591 22.55 -30.71 -46.28
N TYR A 592 22.97 -30.71 -45.01
CA TYR A 592 23.92 -31.71 -44.51
C TYR A 592 23.17 -32.85 -43.81
N LYS A 593 22.97 -33.95 -44.55
CA LYS A 593 22.72 -35.27 -43.98
C LYS A 593 24.02 -35.78 -43.35
N GLY A 594 24.02 -35.87 -42.02
CA GLY A 594 24.81 -36.75 -41.15
C GLY A 594 26.27 -37.08 -41.47
N ARG A 595 27.19 -36.72 -40.57
CA ARG A 595 28.14 -37.67 -39.94
C ARG A 595 28.84 -37.02 -38.75
N LEU A 596 28.77 -37.71 -37.61
CA LEU A 596 29.57 -37.44 -36.42
C LEU A 596 31.03 -37.82 -36.70
N MET A 597 31.96 -36.88 -36.50
CA MET A 597 33.37 -37.16 -36.26
C MET A 597 33.82 -36.27 -35.10
N VAL A 598 34.35 -36.92 -34.07
CA VAL A 598 34.93 -36.34 -32.85
C VAL A 598 36.45 -36.34 -33.02
N GLN A 599 37.12 -35.22 -32.71
CA GLN A 599 38.51 -35.17 -32.16
C GLN A 599 38.90 -33.72 -31.76
N GLY A 600 39.55 -33.55 -30.60
CA GLY A 600 40.14 -32.29 -30.05
C GLY A 600 41.64 -32.15 -30.37
N PRO A 601 42.51 -31.51 -29.54
CA PRO A 601 42.31 -30.50 -28.49
C PRO A 601 43.13 -29.19 -28.68
N TYR A 602 42.81 -28.18 -27.86
CA TYR A 602 43.52 -26.95 -27.46
C TYR A 602 44.80 -26.48 -28.18
N GLY A 603 44.72 -25.27 -28.76
CA GLY A 603 45.86 -24.39 -29.08
C GLY A 603 45.78 -23.08 -28.27
N SER A 604 46.93 -22.58 -27.84
CA SER A 604 47.18 -21.48 -26.91
C SER A 604 46.65 -20.11 -27.36
N LEU A 605 46.15 -19.34 -26.39
CA LEU A 605 45.73 -17.94 -26.56
C LEU A 605 46.87 -16.99 -26.16
N SER A 606 47.26 -16.13 -27.09
CA SER A 606 47.92 -14.85 -26.79
C SER A 606 47.17 -13.78 -27.58
N GLY A 607 46.72 -12.72 -26.92
CA GLY A 607 45.95 -11.64 -27.56
C GLY A 607 45.18 -10.80 -26.56
N THR A 608 45.84 -9.78 -26.02
CA THR A 608 45.39 -8.88 -24.94
C THR A 608 44.44 -7.78 -25.37
N SER A 609 43.99 -7.66 -26.63
CA SER A 609 43.26 -6.45 -27.08
C SER A 609 41.77 -6.37 -26.70
N ALA A 610 41.07 -7.49 -26.50
CA ALA A 610 39.61 -7.48 -26.28
C ALA A 610 39.19 -7.25 -24.82
N ILE A 611 40.05 -7.61 -23.86
CA ILE A 611 39.85 -7.32 -22.44
C ILE A 611 39.98 -5.81 -22.21
N ASP A 612 40.88 -5.16 -22.95
CA ASP A 612 41.10 -3.71 -22.88
C ASP A 612 39.91 -2.91 -23.43
N GLU A 613 39.23 -3.38 -24.49
CA GLU A 613 38.02 -2.73 -25.02
C GLU A 613 36.80 -2.87 -24.08
N VAL A 614 36.62 -4.04 -23.46
CA VAL A 614 35.55 -4.27 -22.47
C VAL A 614 35.82 -3.48 -21.18
N LEU A 615 37.08 -3.41 -20.75
CA LEU A 615 37.48 -2.53 -19.64
C LEU A 615 37.29 -1.06 -19.98
N LEU A 616 37.59 -0.61 -21.21
CA LEU A 616 37.38 0.78 -21.64
C LEU A 616 35.89 1.14 -21.64
N LEU A 617 35.01 0.23 -22.06
CA LEU A 617 33.55 0.43 -22.03
C LEU A 617 32.99 0.42 -20.61
N LEU A 618 33.45 -0.50 -19.74
CA LEU A 618 33.10 -0.50 -18.32
C LEU A 618 33.63 0.76 -17.62
N LEU A 619 34.81 1.26 -17.99
CA LEU A 619 35.37 2.53 -17.53
C LEU A 619 34.51 3.71 -17.99
N THR A 620 34.06 3.71 -19.24
CA THR A 620 33.20 4.76 -19.81
C THR A 620 31.83 4.80 -19.12
N CYS A 621 31.26 3.62 -18.82
CA CYS A 621 30.05 3.49 -18.02
C CYS A 621 30.28 3.96 -16.58
N THR A 622 31.39 3.59 -15.93
CA THR A 622 31.70 3.99 -14.54
C THR A 622 31.96 5.50 -14.43
N VAL A 623 32.68 6.08 -15.39
CA VAL A 623 32.92 7.54 -15.47
C VAL A 623 31.63 8.30 -15.75
N SER A 624 30.73 7.75 -16.59
CA SER A 624 29.40 8.33 -16.81
C SER A 624 28.54 8.25 -15.55
N ILE A 625 28.56 7.12 -14.84
CA ILE A 625 27.85 6.91 -13.57
C ILE A 625 28.33 7.90 -12.50
N GLN A 626 29.63 8.12 -12.36
CA GLN A 626 30.19 8.98 -11.32
C GLN A 626 30.11 10.49 -11.66
N TYR A 627 30.20 10.86 -12.94
CA TYR A 627 29.91 12.22 -13.40
C TYR A 627 28.43 12.61 -13.19
N ILE A 628 27.51 11.67 -13.40
CA ILE A 628 26.08 11.84 -13.15
C ILE A 628 25.78 11.97 -11.64
N GLN A 629 26.55 11.30 -10.78
CA GLN A 629 26.40 11.38 -9.32
C GLN A 629 27.03 12.64 -8.69
N GLU A 630 28.16 13.16 -9.19
CA GLU A 630 28.94 14.21 -8.50
C GLU A 630 29.10 15.54 -9.27
N ARG A 631 28.66 15.62 -10.54
CA ARG A 631 28.86 16.78 -11.45
C ARG A 631 30.32 17.30 -11.56
N ARG A 632 31.34 16.51 -11.22
CA ARG A 632 32.76 16.85 -11.40
C ARG A 632 33.62 15.60 -11.71
N MET A 633 34.69 15.77 -12.48
CA MET A 633 35.70 14.72 -12.73
C MET A 633 36.73 14.66 -11.59
N PRO A 634 37.04 13.49 -11.01
CA PRO A 634 38.07 13.38 -9.97
C PRO A 634 39.50 13.60 -10.51
N LYS A 635 40.35 14.27 -9.72
CA LYS A 635 41.71 14.71 -10.12
C LYS A 635 42.66 13.57 -10.53
N ALA A 636 42.47 12.36 -10.00
CA ALA A 636 43.26 11.19 -10.39
C ALA A 636 43.01 10.78 -11.85
N TRP A 637 41.78 11.00 -12.34
CA TRP A 637 41.34 10.65 -13.69
C TRP A 637 41.63 11.75 -14.72
N GLN A 638 41.71 13.02 -14.30
CA GLN A 638 42.27 14.10 -15.15
C GLN A 638 43.73 13.79 -15.54
N ARG A 639 44.55 13.31 -14.61
CA ARG A 639 45.95 12.94 -14.88
C ARG A 639 46.07 11.72 -15.82
N ALA A 640 45.10 10.81 -15.79
CA ALA A 640 45.05 9.68 -16.71
C ALA A 640 44.61 10.12 -18.12
N ALA A 641 43.66 11.05 -18.22
CA ALA A 641 43.23 11.65 -19.48
C ALA A 641 44.33 12.50 -20.14
N ASP A 642 45.10 13.25 -19.37
CA ASP A 642 46.24 14.02 -19.88
C ASP A 642 47.36 13.11 -20.41
N LYS A 643 47.65 12.00 -19.71
CA LYS A 643 48.58 10.96 -20.19
C LYS A 643 48.11 10.28 -21.49
N LEU A 644 46.80 10.05 -21.64
CA LEU A 644 46.23 9.48 -22.87
C LEU A 644 46.30 10.48 -24.04
N LYS A 645 46.15 11.78 -23.75
CA LYS A 645 46.29 12.86 -24.73
C LYS A 645 47.74 12.98 -25.24
N ASP A 646 48.72 12.87 -24.35
CA ASP A 646 50.14 12.85 -24.73
C ASP A 646 50.50 11.62 -25.57
N GLN A 647 49.91 10.45 -25.27
CA GLN A 647 50.10 9.22 -26.05
C GLN A 647 49.41 9.24 -27.42
N LEU A 648 48.31 9.99 -27.57
CA LEU A 648 47.62 10.16 -28.85
C LEU A 648 48.20 11.32 -29.68
N GLY A 649 48.86 12.29 -29.05
CA GLY A 649 49.54 13.41 -29.71
C GLY A 649 50.86 13.01 -30.40
N SER A 650 51.52 11.94 -29.95
CA SER A 650 52.77 11.44 -30.54
C SER A 650 52.60 10.56 -31.79
N VAL A 651 51.35 10.29 -32.22
CA VAL A 651 51.04 9.40 -33.37
C VAL A 651 50.85 10.18 -34.69
N ASN A 652 50.77 11.52 -34.67
CA ASN A 652 50.53 12.34 -35.87
C ASN A 652 51.77 13.12 -36.37
N GLY A 653 52.99 12.69 -36.01
CA GLY A 653 54.23 13.45 -36.24
C GLY A 653 55.11 13.06 -37.43
N ASP A 654 54.91 11.90 -38.06
CA ASP A 654 55.85 11.38 -39.08
C ASP A 654 55.12 10.85 -40.32
N GLU A 655 54.65 11.75 -41.20
CA GLU A 655 54.49 11.46 -42.63
C GLU A 655 54.17 12.76 -43.42
N ALA A 656 55.21 13.54 -43.74
CA ALA A 656 55.26 14.41 -44.93
C ALA A 656 56.64 15.08 -45.08
N SER A 657 57.54 14.51 -45.89
CA SER A 657 58.35 15.25 -46.88
C SER A 657 59.49 14.40 -47.48
N THR A 658 59.19 13.73 -48.60
CA THR A 658 60.17 13.49 -49.67
C THR A 658 59.45 13.59 -51.01
N THR A 659 59.57 14.72 -51.71
CA THR A 659 59.90 14.83 -53.16
C THR A 659 59.77 16.28 -53.66
N SER A 660 60.83 16.70 -54.35
CA SER A 660 61.10 17.95 -55.12
C SER A 660 61.00 19.29 -54.41
#